data_AF-A0A9Q3UVP6-F1
#
_entry.id   AF-A0A9Q3UVP6-F1
#
_cell.length_a   1.000
_cell.length_b   1.000
_cell.length_c   1.000
_cell.angle_alpha   90.00
_cell.angle_beta   90.00
_cell.angle_gamma   90.00
#
_symmetry.space_group_name_H-M   'P 1'
#
loop_
_entity.id
_entity.type
_entity.pdbx_description
1 polymer ?
#
loop_
_entity_poly.entity_id
_entity_poly.type
_entity_poly.pdbx_seq_one_letter_code
_entity_poly.pdbx_strand_id
1 'polypeptide(L)'
;MKNFDTSGNTTFRPSQNAAGISENHHVGINRLVKLSLVIEGKVIKYYKHFKLTQSSQKHHEFTLTLAHDTLGDRQTHTLEEANKFLGKRLTAVISYKDIENSPERTFVGVITGVGFSQEKMSLGNIVLSGYSPTILLDGAPHIQSFGGNQAVNMGIIAEEVIKQGLDKSRFDIKIDTNDYSQIIYSSQYDETHYNYLARMAEAYGEQFYYDGEVLHFGKLPLQNQPIKLTYGSSANDIKVELKAVHTKPQFYGYNSNKNEVLKAGSTPIQHVGDLAKTAYQHNNAIYKTPSLRVAPIKATTHLDVEYSQKSTSGSEAVNVFNLSGSTTVPFLHPGCSVDIEMRKVDTNETSYFTRIMITETTHEIDTIGHYTGSFAGIASDTGFLPKPEFTVPTAQPQIATVISNTDPDGQGRVQVRFDWQTNDTTHFIRMMSPDAGGTDQITQNRGYVAIPEVGDQVMVNFVHNHPDRPFVMGGMFHGGVGLGGGINNHMRSIQTKSGIKVLMNDDEGSVNIIDPSGNTYFMDGKGNISMNAPKNFTLNAGENINITAGKEISIGAGASITSSANDNIISTAGTDIVQTAAGDIRESSDTRTEMVEKEFFRQSETSNEIAGEISMFSELENMTMQSGKIVEFNSAEKSKLF
;
A
#
# COMPACT_ATOMS: atom_id res chain seq x y z
N MET A 1 -42.22 34.91 -15.93
CA MET A 1 -42.01 33.72 -16.78
C MET A 1 -40.92 34.04 -17.79
N LYS A 2 -39.69 33.59 -17.55
CA LYS A 2 -38.63 33.51 -18.56
C LYS A 2 -38.22 32.05 -18.66
N ASN A 3 -38.09 31.59 -19.90
CA ASN A 3 -37.97 30.19 -20.31
C ASN A 3 -36.73 29.52 -19.70
N PHE A 4 -36.92 28.30 -19.18
CA PHE A 4 -35.85 27.35 -18.92
C PHE A 4 -35.36 26.81 -20.27
N ASP A 5 -34.12 27.13 -20.63
CA ASP A 5 -33.42 26.51 -21.75
C ASP A 5 -32.68 25.27 -21.23
N THR A 6 -33.04 24.11 -21.78
CA THR A 6 -32.46 22.80 -21.48
C THR A 6 -31.42 22.48 -22.54
N SER A 7 -30.18 22.89 -22.33
CA SER A 7 -29.03 22.39 -23.09
C SER A 7 -27.77 22.42 -22.22
N GLY A 8 -26.99 21.33 -22.29
CA GLY A 8 -25.93 20.98 -21.35
C GLY A 8 -24.71 21.91 -21.28
N ASN A 9 -23.88 21.62 -20.27
CA ASN A 9 -22.64 22.31 -19.89
C ASN A 9 -22.81 23.76 -19.41
N THR A 10 -23.38 23.91 -18.21
CA THR A 10 -23.08 25.06 -17.36
C THR A 10 -21.62 24.97 -16.90
N THR A 11 -20.71 25.51 -17.71
CA THR A 11 -19.37 25.85 -17.25
C THR A 11 -19.53 26.87 -16.11
N PHE A 12 -19.26 26.45 -14.88
CA PHE A 12 -19.22 27.35 -13.72
C PHE A 12 -18.34 28.56 -14.07
N ARG A 13 -18.96 29.74 -14.14
CA ARG A 13 -18.26 31.02 -14.17
C ARG A 13 -18.41 31.61 -12.77
N PRO A 14 -17.31 31.80 -12.03
CA PRO A 14 -17.38 32.50 -10.77
C PRO A 14 -18.07 33.87 -10.97
N SER A 15 -18.99 34.25 -10.09
CA SER A 15 -19.61 35.57 -10.11
C SER A 15 -18.52 36.65 -9.98
N GLN A 16 -18.25 37.41 -11.04
CA GLN A 16 -17.30 38.53 -11.00
C GLN A 16 -17.91 39.72 -10.27
N ASN A 17 -17.81 39.70 -8.94
CA ASN A 17 -18.42 40.73 -8.09
C ASN A 17 -17.53 41.98 -7.90
N ALA A 18 -16.24 41.93 -8.23
CA ALA A 18 -15.29 43.01 -7.91
C ALA A 18 -15.72 44.38 -8.48
N ALA A 19 -16.12 44.43 -9.76
CA ALA A 19 -16.59 45.66 -10.39
C ALA A 19 -17.88 46.17 -9.73
N GLY A 20 -18.89 45.30 -9.55
CA GLY A 20 -20.16 45.67 -8.92
C GLY A 20 -20.01 46.08 -7.45
N ILE A 21 -19.05 45.51 -6.71
CA ILE A 21 -18.72 45.93 -5.34
C ILE A 21 -18.12 47.33 -5.35
N SER A 22 -17.18 47.60 -6.27
CA SER A 22 -16.52 48.89 -6.38
C SER A 22 -17.49 50.00 -6.80
N GLU A 23 -18.39 49.74 -7.76
CA GLU A 23 -19.41 50.69 -8.20
C GLU A 23 -20.39 51.07 -7.08
N ASN A 24 -20.64 50.15 -6.16
CA ASN A 24 -21.56 50.35 -5.04
C ASN A 24 -20.84 50.82 -3.75
N HIS A 25 -19.53 51.03 -3.76
CA HIS A 25 -18.79 51.48 -2.59
C HIS A 25 -18.92 53.00 -2.37
N HIS A 26 -19.30 53.41 -1.16
CA HIS A 26 -19.28 54.81 -0.73
C HIS A 26 -18.59 54.95 0.61
N VAL A 27 -17.59 55.82 0.68
CA VAL A 27 -16.81 56.06 1.90
C VAL A 27 -17.73 56.54 3.02
N GLY A 28 -17.69 55.86 4.16
CA GLY A 28 -18.49 56.20 5.35
C GLY A 28 -19.94 55.71 5.34
N ILE A 29 -20.39 55.00 4.30
CA ILE A 29 -21.74 54.43 4.23
C ILE A 29 -21.66 52.90 4.23
N ASN A 30 -22.13 52.28 5.31
CA ASN A 30 -22.36 50.84 5.34
C ASN A 30 -23.74 50.54 4.76
N ARG A 31 -23.77 49.87 3.60
CA ARG A 31 -25.02 49.50 2.95
C ARG A 31 -25.70 48.36 3.70
N LEU A 32 -27.02 48.42 3.76
CA LEU A 32 -27.82 47.29 4.23
C LEU A 32 -27.77 46.15 3.22
N VAL A 33 -27.78 44.93 3.74
CA VAL A 33 -27.75 43.69 2.99
C VAL A 33 -29.15 43.09 2.94
N LYS A 34 -29.51 42.54 1.79
CA LYS A 34 -30.68 41.67 1.60
C LYS A 34 -30.20 40.23 1.56
N LEU A 35 -30.64 39.44 2.53
CA LEU A 35 -30.44 38.00 2.59
C LEU A 35 -31.69 37.28 2.06
N SER A 36 -31.55 36.54 0.97
CA SER A 36 -32.62 35.71 0.41
C SER A 36 -32.37 34.24 0.76
N LEU A 37 -33.30 33.63 1.49
CA LEU A 37 -33.16 32.27 2.01
C LEU A 37 -34.15 31.33 1.35
N VAL A 38 -33.65 30.21 0.83
CA VAL A 38 -34.46 29.15 0.22
C VAL A 38 -34.06 27.81 0.82
N ILE A 39 -35.02 27.07 1.37
CA ILE A 39 -34.83 25.71 1.88
C ILE A 39 -35.64 24.77 0.99
N GLU A 40 -34.96 23.99 0.15
CA GLU A 40 -35.61 23.02 -0.78
C GLU A 40 -36.80 23.62 -1.54
N GLY A 41 -36.57 24.78 -2.16
CA GLY A 41 -37.59 25.51 -2.93
C GLY A 41 -38.54 26.38 -2.10
N LYS A 42 -38.61 26.20 -0.77
CA LYS A 42 -39.41 27.05 0.13
C LYS A 42 -38.66 28.33 0.49
N VAL A 43 -39.21 29.47 0.09
CA VAL A 43 -38.66 30.80 0.43
C VAL A 43 -38.95 31.15 1.89
N ILE A 44 -37.91 31.49 2.65
CA ILE A 44 -38.02 31.99 4.01
C ILE A 44 -38.03 33.52 3.97
N LYS A 45 -39.20 34.11 4.24
CA LYS A 45 -39.44 35.55 4.07
C LYS A 45 -38.81 36.41 5.17
N TYR A 46 -38.74 35.89 6.39
CA TYR A 46 -38.31 36.63 7.56
C TYR A 46 -37.28 35.81 8.33
N TYR A 47 -36.26 36.47 8.87
CA TYR A 47 -35.25 35.87 9.72
C TYR A 47 -34.88 36.87 10.82
N LYS A 48 -34.44 36.38 11.98
CA LYS A 48 -33.95 37.20 13.08
C LYS A 48 -32.46 37.48 12.95
N HIS A 49 -31.70 36.44 12.66
CA HIS A 49 -30.25 36.52 12.57
C HIS A 49 -29.72 35.39 11.69
N PHE A 50 -28.70 35.67 10.90
CA PHE A 50 -27.96 34.69 10.14
C PHE A 50 -26.48 34.87 10.42
N LYS A 51 -25.82 33.77 10.78
CA LYS A 51 -24.38 33.68 10.96
C LYS A 51 -23.83 32.60 10.06
N LEU A 52 -22.75 32.89 9.35
CA LEU A 52 -22.02 31.95 8.50
C LEU A 52 -20.53 32.10 8.76
N THR A 53 -19.86 31.02 9.13
CA THR A 53 -18.41 30.93 9.28
C THR A 53 -17.87 29.97 8.23
N GLN A 54 -16.92 30.44 7.43
CA GLN A 54 -16.33 29.68 6.32
C GLN A 54 -14.83 29.57 6.50
N SER A 55 -14.25 28.44 6.08
CA SER A 55 -12.83 28.14 6.19
C SER A 55 -12.40 27.28 5.01
N SER A 56 -11.20 27.53 4.48
CA SER A 56 -10.59 26.64 3.48
C SER A 56 -10.11 25.31 4.06
N GLN A 57 -10.01 25.19 5.39
CA GLN A 57 -9.44 24.01 6.08
C GLN A 57 -10.48 23.12 6.76
N LYS A 58 -11.68 23.66 7.03
CA LYS A 58 -12.74 23.04 7.85
C LYS A 58 -14.08 23.08 7.12
N HIS A 59 -15.05 22.33 7.62
CA HIS A 59 -16.43 22.52 7.24
C HIS A 59 -16.89 23.95 7.55
N HIS A 60 -17.67 24.54 6.65
CA HIS A 60 -18.34 25.80 6.94
C HIS A 60 -19.47 25.51 7.92
N GLU A 61 -19.80 26.48 8.77
CA GLU A 61 -20.86 26.39 9.76
C GLU A 61 -21.82 27.55 9.57
N PHE A 62 -23.12 27.29 9.64
CA PHE A 62 -24.12 28.36 9.64
C PHE A 62 -25.14 28.17 10.74
N THR A 63 -25.73 29.29 11.17
CA THR A 63 -26.87 29.34 12.07
C THR A 63 -27.87 30.37 11.56
N LEU A 64 -29.12 29.95 11.41
CA LEU A 64 -30.25 30.77 11.00
C LEU A 64 -31.30 30.75 12.11
N THR A 65 -31.52 31.91 12.72
CA THR A 65 -32.54 32.10 13.75
C THR A 65 -33.79 32.70 13.14
N LEU A 66 -34.94 32.05 13.33
CA LEU A 66 -36.25 32.48 12.88
C LEU A 66 -37.17 32.78 14.06
N ALA A 67 -38.19 33.62 13.86
CA ALA A 67 -39.25 33.79 14.85
C ALA A 67 -40.17 32.55 14.86
N HIS A 68 -40.82 32.27 15.98
CA HIS A 68 -41.72 31.11 16.15
C HIS A 68 -42.85 31.02 15.12
N ASP A 69 -43.28 32.13 14.53
CA ASP A 69 -44.39 32.24 13.57
C ASP A 69 -43.92 32.38 12.10
N THR A 70 -42.60 32.38 11.85
CA THR A 70 -42.04 32.61 10.50
C THR A 70 -42.50 31.59 9.46
N LEU A 71 -42.88 30.38 9.87
CA LEU A 71 -43.29 29.30 8.96
C LEU A 71 -44.79 29.26 8.65
N GLY A 72 -45.56 30.24 9.13
CA GLY A 72 -47.02 30.33 8.99
C GLY A 72 -47.69 30.05 10.33
N ASP A 73 -47.65 28.80 10.78
CA ASP A 73 -48.17 28.39 12.09
C ASP A 73 -47.10 28.54 13.18
N ARG A 74 -47.54 28.94 14.38
CA ARG A 74 -46.68 29.08 15.56
C ARG A 74 -46.02 27.74 15.89
N GLN A 75 -44.71 27.67 15.68
CA GLN A 75 -43.88 26.55 16.09
C GLN A 75 -43.65 26.59 17.61
N THR A 76 -43.78 25.43 18.24
CA THR A 76 -43.44 25.24 19.67
C THR A 76 -42.20 24.34 19.78
N HIS A 77 -41.92 23.85 20.99
CA HIS A 77 -40.87 22.85 21.22
C HIS A 77 -41.08 21.54 20.43
N THR A 78 -42.26 21.32 19.83
CA THR A 78 -42.54 20.17 18.95
C THR A 78 -41.99 20.33 17.52
N LEU A 79 -41.67 21.56 17.09
CA LEU A 79 -41.03 21.86 15.79
C LEU A 79 -41.73 21.23 14.57
N GLU A 80 -43.06 21.09 14.56
CA GLU A 80 -43.83 20.32 13.57
C GLU A 80 -43.52 20.62 12.09
N GLU A 81 -43.33 21.89 11.72
CA GLU A 81 -42.92 22.29 10.37
C GLU A 81 -41.41 22.45 10.24
N ALA A 82 -40.75 22.92 11.30
CA ALA A 82 -39.31 23.18 11.28
C ALA A 82 -38.48 21.88 11.20
N ASN A 83 -38.94 20.78 11.81
CA ASN A 83 -38.24 19.49 11.80
C ASN A 83 -38.09 18.91 10.38
N LYS A 84 -38.99 19.28 9.45
CA LYS A 84 -38.96 18.85 8.04
C LYS A 84 -37.76 19.43 7.28
N PHE A 85 -37.10 20.44 7.83
CA PHE A 85 -35.89 21.03 7.27
C PHE A 85 -34.61 20.25 7.59
N LEU A 86 -34.64 19.28 8.50
CA LEU A 86 -33.48 18.45 8.79
C LEU A 86 -33.02 17.68 7.52
N GLY A 87 -31.74 17.77 7.18
CA GLY A 87 -31.13 17.18 5.98
C GLY A 87 -31.43 17.91 4.67
N LYS A 88 -32.15 19.04 4.72
CA LYS A 88 -32.54 19.81 3.52
C LYS A 88 -31.45 20.79 3.10
N ARG A 89 -31.38 21.06 1.80
CA ARG A 89 -30.47 22.03 1.19
C ARG A 89 -30.94 23.45 1.48
N LEU A 90 -30.06 24.26 2.11
CA LEU A 90 -30.23 25.70 2.29
C LEU A 90 -29.47 26.43 1.19
N THR A 91 -30.10 27.44 0.59
CA THR A 91 -29.45 28.44 -0.26
C THR A 91 -29.65 29.81 0.35
N ALA A 92 -28.54 30.48 0.65
CA ALA A 92 -28.50 31.83 1.17
C ALA A 92 -27.84 32.74 0.11
N VAL A 93 -28.60 33.67 -0.46
CA VAL A 93 -28.10 34.65 -1.42
C VAL A 93 -27.98 36.00 -0.73
N ILE A 94 -26.75 36.52 -0.66
CA ILE A 94 -26.40 37.80 -0.06
C ILE A 94 -26.28 38.83 -1.19
N SER A 95 -26.97 39.97 -1.06
CA SER A 95 -26.97 41.08 -2.03
C SER A 95 -27.10 42.42 -1.29
N TYR A 96 -26.75 43.54 -1.91
CA TYR A 96 -27.08 44.85 -1.37
C TYR A 96 -28.59 45.13 -1.49
N LYS A 97 -29.17 45.68 -0.43
CA LYS A 97 -30.58 46.02 -0.37
C LYS A 97 -30.89 47.23 -1.25
N ASP A 98 -32.00 47.17 -1.97
CA ASP A 98 -32.56 48.25 -2.80
C ASP A 98 -31.65 48.74 -3.95
N ILE A 99 -30.79 47.86 -4.48
CA ILE A 99 -29.93 48.14 -5.65
C ILE A 99 -30.30 47.21 -6.81
N GLU A 100 -30.62 47.81 -7.96
CA GLU A 100 -30.84 47.09 -9.21
C GLU A 100 -29.51 46.55 -9.74
N ASN A 101 -29.43 45.25 -10.05
CA ASN A 101 -28.19 44.53 -10.43
C ASN A 101 -27.07 44.59 -9.37
N SER A 102 -27.44 44.42 -8.09
CA SER A 102 -26.45 44.25 -7.02
C SER A 102 -25.49 43.09 -7.31
N PRO A 103 -24.20 43.17 -6.93
CA PRO A 103 -23.37 41.98 -6.77
C PRO A 103 -24.05 41.01 -5.79
N GLU A 104 -23.90 39.71 -6.04
CA GLU A 104 -24.51 38.66 -5.22
C GLU A 104 -23.50 37.58 -4.85
N ARG A 105 -23.59 37.03 -3.64
CA ARG A 105 -22.87 35.82 -3.24
C ARG A 105 -23.85 34.78 -2.74
N THR A 106 -23.75 33.58 -3.30
CA THR A 106 -24.52 32.42 -2.88
C THR A 106 -23.70 31.57 -1.92
N PHE A 107 -24.34 31.15 -0.83
CA PHE A 107 -23.90 30.06 0.01
C PHE A 107 -24.89 28.90 -0.08
N VAL A 108 -24.39 27.68 -0.25
CA VAL A 108 -25.18 26.45 -0.22
C VAL A 108 -24.72 25.59 0.96
N GLY A 109 -25.67 25.18 1.80
CA GLY A 109 -25.41 24.37 2.98
C GLY A 109 -26.43 23.27 3.17
N VAL A 110 -26.18 22.42 4.16
CA VAL A 110 -27.08 21.34 4.58
C VAL A 110 -27.45 21.56 6.04
N ILE A 111 -28.74 21.57 6.33
CA ILE A 111 -29.25 21.72 7.68
C ILE A 111 -29.06 20.39 8.42
N THR A 112 -28.25 20.38 9.48
CA THR A 112 -27.97 19.20 10.31
C THR A 112 -28.54 19.32 11.72
N GLY A 113 -29.00 20.52 12.11
CA GLY A 113 -29.65 20.79 13.38
C GLY A 113 -30.92 21.63 13.19
N VAL A 114 -31.99 21.21 13.86
CA VAL A 114 -33.22 21.98 14.02
C VAL A 114 -33.52 22.04 15.50
N GLY A 115 -33.54 23.24 16.07
CA GLY A 115 -33.73 23.46 17.49
C GLY A 115 -34.80 24.52 17.78
N PHE A 116 -35.27 24.51 19.02
CA PHE A 116 -36.12 25.54 19.59
C PHE A 116 -35.34 26.21 20.74
N SER A 117 -35.19 27.54 20.70
CA SER A 117 -34.48 28.31 21.72
C SER A 117 -35.40 29.35 22.36
N GLN A 118 -35.30 29.55 23.68
CA GLN A 118 -36.15 30.48 24.43
C GLN A 118 -35.34 31.17 25.54
N GLU A 119 -35.03 32.46 25.37
CA GLU A 119 -34.04 33.14 26.21
C GLU A 119 -34.62 33.91 27.42
N LYS A 120 -35.96 34.15 27.47
CA LYS A 120 -36.83 34.51 28.62
C LYS A 120 -38.21 35.00 28.09
N MET A 121 -39.33 34.71 28.78
CA MET A 121 -40.74 34.94 28.35
C MET A 121 -41.28 34.01 27.23
N SER A 122 -42.56 34.16 26.82
CA SER A 122 -43.41 33.18 26.09
C SER A 122 -43.08 32.89 24.61
N LEU A 123 -42.29 33.72 23.94
CA LEU A 123 -42.06 33.60 22.50
C LEU A 123 -40.66 33.05 22.22
N GLY A 124 -40.57 31.78 21.82
CA GLY A 124 -39.31 31.15 21.41
C GLY A 124 -38.88 31.47 19.99
N ASN A 125 -37.73 30.92 19.61
CA ASN A 125 -37.07 31.03 18.31
C ASN A 125 -36.88 29.63 17.72
N ILE A 126 -36.97 29.53 16.40
CA ILE A 126 -36.53 28.34 15.66
C ILE A 126 -35.08 28.58 15.29
N VAL A 127 -34.20 27.63 15.56
CA VAL A 127 -32.77 27.71 15.25
C VAL A 127 -32.44 26.60 14.28
N LEU A 128 -32.06 26.96 13.06
CA LEU A 128 -31.57 26.03 12.05
C LEU A 128 -30.05 26.15 12.01
N SER A 129 -29.34 25.08 12.32
CA SER A 129 -27.89 25.01 12.22
C SER A 129 -27.48 23.96 11.19
N GLY A 130 -26.31 24.16 10.61
CA GLY A 130 -25.84 23.24 9.59
C GLY A 130 -24.44 23.57 9.12
N TYR A 131 -24.02 22.81 8.11
CA TYR A 131 -22.66 22.86 7.59
C TYR A 131 -22.63 23.03 6.07
N SER A 132 -21.45 23.27 5.51
CA SER A 132 -21.20 23.03 4.08
C SER A 132 -21.50 21.56 3.70
N PRO A 133 -21.79 21.27 2.41
CA PRO A 133 -22.06 19.92 1.96
C PRO A 133 -20.95 18.92 2.27
N THR A 134 -19.71 19.39 2.44
CA THR A 134 -18.56 18.56 2.83
C THR A 134 -18.78 17.75 4.12
N ILE A 135 -19.68 18.15 5.01
CA ILE A 135 -20.04 17.36 6.20
C ILE A 135 -20.62 15.99 5.84
N LEU A 136 -21.26 15.85 4.67
CA LEU A 136 -21.82 14.60 4.19
C LEU A 136 -20.73 13.59 3.77
N LEU A 137 -19.51 14.07 3.54
CA LEU A 137 -18.32 13.23 3.33
C LEU A 137 -17.67 12.84 4.66
N ASP A 138 -17.97 13.54 5.74
CA ASP A 138 -17.44 13.27 7.08
C ASP A 138 -18.42 12.44 7.93
N GLY A 139 -18.87 11.34 7.33
CA GLY A 139 -19.81 10.39 7.93
C GLY A 139 -19.14 9.35 8.83
N ALA A 140 -19.61 8.11 8.77
CA ALA A 140 -18.96 7.01 9.47
C ALA A 140 -17.63 6.61 8.78
N PRO A 141 -16.61 6.16 9.54
CA PRO A 141 -15.41 5.57 8.97
C PRO A 141 -15.73 4.43 8.00
N HIS A 142 -14.96 4.34 6.92
CA HIS A 142 -15.14 3.36 5.86
C HIS A 142 -13.81 2.68 5.51
N ILE A 143 -13.90 1.46 4.98
CA ILE A 143 -12.75 0.72 4.45
C ILE A 143 -13.04 0.37 2.99
N GLN A 144 -12.21 0.88 2.08
CA GLN A 144 -12.24 0.52 0.66
C GLN A 144 -10.84 0.69 0.04
N SER A 145 -10.68 0.18 -1.19
CA SER A 145 -9.43 0.26 -1.95
C SER A 145 -9.65 0.76 -3.35
N PHE A 146 -8.64 1.42 -3.90
CA PHE A 146 -8.59 1.92 -5.27
C PHE A 146 -7.34 1.41 -5.97
N GLY A 147 -7.50 1.06 -7.24
CA GLY A 147 -6.45 0.45 -8.05
C GLY A 147 -6.25 -1.03 -7.75
N GLY A 148 -5.00 -1.47 -7.61
CA GLY A 148 -4.64 -2.86 -7.35
C GLY A 148 -4.33 -3.62 -8.63
N ASN A 149 -5.35 -4.13 -9.34
CA ASN A 149 -5.13 -4.82 -10.61
C ASN A 149 -4.74 -3.85 -11.75
N GLN A 150 -5.16 -2.60 -11.64
CA GLN A 150 -4.98 -1.53 -12.61
C GLN A 150 -4.65 -0.26 -11.86
N ALA A 151 -3.72 0.52 -12.38
CA ALA A 151 -3.42 1.82 -11.80
C ALA A 151 -4.55 2.82 -12.10
N VAL A 152 -4.81 3.71 -11.14
CA VAL A 152 -5.76 4.81 -11.24
C VAL A 152 -5.06 6.15 -11.05
N ASN A 153 -5.77 7.25 -11.25
CA ASN A 153 -5.27 8.60 -10.94
C ASN A 153 -6.11 9.26 -9.85
N MET A 154 -5.67 10.43 -9.39
CA MET A 154 -6.33 11.12 -8.29
C MET A 154 -7.72 11.63 -8.66
N GLY A 155 -7.93 12.05 -9.92
CA GLY A 155 -9.24 12.50 -10.40
C GLY A 155 -10.31 11.40 -10.33
N ILE A 156 -9.96 10.17 -10.74
CA ILE A 156 -10.87 9.00 -10.67
C ILE A 156 -11.23 8.69 -9.22
N ILE A 157 -10.24 8.64 -8.32
CA ILE A 157 -10.46 8.37 -6.90
C ILE A 157 -11.34 9.46 -6.28
N ALA A 158 -11.03 10.73 -6.53
CA ALA A 158 -11.80 11.85 -5.98
C ALA A 158 -13.25 11.84 -6.48
N GLU A 159 -13.46 11.61 -7.78
CA GLU A 159 -14.80 11.47 -8.38
C GLU A 159 -15.59 10.32 -7.73
N GLU A 160 -14.95 9.18 -7.53
CA GLU A 160 -15.57 7.99 -6.95
C GLU A 160 -15.89 8.13 -5.46
N VAL A 161 -15.02 8.76 -4.68
CA VAL A 161 -15.26 8.98 -3.26
C VAL A 161 -16.30 10.08 -3.05
N ILE A 162 -16.23 11.16 -3.82
CA ILE A 162 -17.18 12.28 -3.70
C ILE A 162 -18.60 11.82 -4.08
N LYS A 163 -18.78 11.05 -5.17
CA LYS A 163 -20.11 10.57 -5.58
C LYS A 163 -20.78 9.65 -4.54
N GLN A 164 -20.00 9.02 -3.65
CA GLN A 164 -20.54 8.14 -2.60
C GLN A 164 -21.21 8.94 -1.47
N GLY A 165 -20.71 10.13 -1.14
CA GLY A 165 -21.28 10.98 -0.07
C GLY A 165 -22.01 12.23 -0.54
N LEU A 166 -21.81 12.67 -1.79
CA LEU A 166 -22.41 13.88 -2.34
C LEU A 166 -23.14 13.62 -3.66
N ASP A 167 -24.38 14.12 -3.71
CA ASP A 167 -25.22 14.12 -4.90
C ASP A 167 -24.91 15.34 -5.78
N LYS A 168 -24.28 15.11 -6.93
CA LYS A 168 -23.94 16.13 -7.94
C LYS A 168 -25.16 16.88 -8.50
N SER A 169 -26.37 16.34 -8.36
CA SER A 169 -27.60 17.06 -8.75
C SER A 169 -28.01 18.14 -7.74
N ARG A 170 -27.47 18.08 -6.51
CA ARG A 170 -27.80 18.99 -5.40
C ARG A 170 -26.68 19.96 -5.07
N PHE A 171 -25.43 19.56 -5.30
CA PHE A 171 -24.24 20.33 -4.93
C PHE A 171 -23.22 20.37 -6.07
N ASP A 172 -22.67 21.56 -6.29
CA ASP A 172 -21.68 21.78 -7.33
C ASP A 172 -20.31 21.29 -6.87
N ILE A 173 -19.66 20.50 -7.73
CA ILE A 173 -18.37 19.88 -7.47
C ILE A 173 -17.47 20.12 -8.69
N LYS A 174 -16.24 20.57 -8.45
CA LYS A 174 -15.21 20.73 -9.47
C LYS A 174 -14.01 19.87 -9.12
N ILE A 175 -13.70 18.93 -10.01
CA ILE A 175 -12.51 18.08 -9.93
C ILE A 175 -11.60 18.45 -11.11
N ASP A 176 -10.42 18.99 -10.81
CA ASP A 176 -9.41 19.40 -11.80
C ASP A 176 -8.02 19.07 -11.24
N THR A 177 -7.71 17.78 -11.22
CA THR A 177 -6.49 17.26 -10.63
C THR A 177 -5.25 17.58 -11.47
N ASN A 178 -4.12 17.54 -10.82
CA ASN A 178 -2.82 17.69 -11.46
C ASN A 178 -2.37 16.43 -12.22
N ASP A 179 -2.92 15.26 -11.86
CA ASP A 179 -2.71 13.95 -12.49
C ASP A 179 -1.22 13.56 -12.67
N TYR A 180 -0.39 13.96 -11.70
CA TYR A 180 1.06 13.80 -11.80
C TYR A 180 1.58 12.37 -11.63
N SER A 181 0.79 11.47 -11.03
CA SER A 181 1.26 10.14 -10.65
C SER A 181 0.20 9.06 -10.89
N GLN A 182 0.68 7.88 -11.25
CA GLN A 182 -0.15 6.68 -11.31
C GLN A 182 -0.21 6.04 -9.92
N ILE A 183 -1.43 5.90 -9.40
CA ILE A 183 -1.71 5.30 -8.10
C ILE A 183 -1.95 3.81 -8.34
N ILE A 184 -0.93 3.00 -8.05
CA ILE A 184 -0.96 1.55 -8.23
C ILE A 184 -1.93 0.90 -7.25
N TYR A 185 -1.99 1.39 -6.02
CA TYR A 185 -2.90 0.93 -4.97
C TYR A 185 -3.02 2.01 -3.90
N SER A 186 -4.24 2.33 -3.51
CA SER A 186 -4.52 3.18 -2.34
C SER A 186 -5.70 2.59 -1.56
N SER A 187 -5.70 2.78 -0.25
CA SER A 187 -6.75 2.29 0.62
C SER A 187 -7.23 3.41 1.53
N GLN A 188 -8.55 3.65 1.50
CA GLN A 188 -9.25 4.36 2.56
C GLN A 188 -9.40 3.36 3.71
N TYR A 189 -8.71 3.59 4.83
CA TYR A 189 -8.62 2.62 5.91
C TYR A 189 -9.09 3.22 7.24
N ASP A 190 -10.28 2.80 7.67
CA ASP A 190 -10.92 3.20 8.92
C ASP A 190 -10.97 4.73 9.09
N GLU A 191 -11.36 5.41 8.01
CA GLU A 191 -11.42 6.86 7.94
C GLU A 191 -12.65 7.32 7.14
N THR A 192 -13.11 8.54 7.36
CA THR A 192 -14.24 9.13 6.60
C THR A 192 -13.82 9.50 5.18
N HIS A 193 -14.77 9.69 4.27
CA HIS A 193 -14.46 10.14 2.90
C HIS A 193 -13.78 11.51 2.91
N TYR A 194 -14.21 12.41 3.81
CA TYR A 194 -13.58 13.72 3.99
C TYR A 194 -12.12 13.58 4.44
N ASN A 195 -11.84 12.77 5.47
CA ASN A 195 -10.48 12.55 5.95
C ASN A 195 -9.57 11.95 4.87
N TYR A 196 -10.08 10.97 4.11
CA TYR A 196 -9.37 10.37 2.99
C TYR A 196 -9.04 11.41 1.90
N LEU A 197 -10.04 12.17 1.44
CA LEU A 197 -9.84 13.19 0.42
C LEU A 197 -8.87 14.29 0.89
N ALA A 198 -9.00 14.74 2.14
CA ALA A 198 -8.12 15.74 2.74
C ALA A 198 -6.66 15.29 2.79
N ARG A 199 -6.39 14.08 3.30
CA ARG A 199 -5.02 13.56 3.35
C ARG A 199 -4.46 13.29 1.95
N MET A 200 -5.28 12.82 1.02
CA MET A 200 -4.86 12.53 -0.34
C MET A 200 -4.57 13.83 -1.10
N ALA A 201 -5.35 14.88 -0.89
CA ALA A 201 -5.09 16.19 -1.47
C ALA A 201 -3.73 16.73 -1.01
N GLU A 202 -3.47 16.76 0.30
CA GLU A 202 -2.18 17.16 0.85
C GLU A 202 -1.03 16.25 0.35
N ALA A 203 -1.24 14.94 0.28
CA ALA A 203 -0.20 13.99 -0.10
C ALA A 203 0.19 14.07 -1.59
N TYR A 204 -0.75 14.43 -2.47
CA TYR A 204 -0.54 14.48 -3.93
C TYR A 204 -0.41 15.91 -4.49
N GLY A 205 -0.52 16.95 -3.66
CA GLY A 205 -0.40 18.34 -4.10
C GLY A 205 -1.69 18.95 -4.66
N GLU A 206 -2.83 18.34 -4.38
CA GLU A 206 -4.13 18.87 -4.75
C GLU A 206 -4.67 19.80 -3.65
N GLN A 207 -5.51 20.75 -4.04
CA GLN A 207 -6.23 21.62 -3.13
C GLN A 207 -7.62 21.06 -2.88
N PHE A 208 -8.05 21.04 -1.62
CA PHE A 208 -9.36 20.53 -1.24
C PHE A 208 -10.05 21.52 -0.31
N TYR A 209 -11.05 22.24 -0.83
CA TYR A 209 -11.78 23.24 -0.05
C TYR A 209 -13.17 23.52 -0.65
N TYR A 210 -14.07 24.03 0.17
CA TYR A 210 -15.38 24.51 -0.27
C TYR A 210 -15.35 26.04 -0.35
N ASP A 211 -15.76 26.63 -1.48
CA ASP A 211 -15.76 28.10 -1.60
C ASP A 211 -17.03 28.76 -1.04
N GLY A 212 -18.01 27.95 -0.62
CA GLY A 212 -19.34 28.38 -0.19
C GLY A 212 -20.45 27.95 -1.15
N GLU A 213 -20.12 27.60 -2.38
CA GLU A 213 -21.06 27.13 -3.40
C GLU A 213 -20.54 25.86 -4.07
N VAL A 214 -19.27 25.85 -4.47
CA VAL A 214 -18.61 24.73 -5.17
C VAL A 214 -17.56 24.06 -4.29
N LEU A 215 -17.56 22.72 -4.28
CA LEU A 215 -16.48 21.92 -3.71
C LEU A 215 -15.36 21.74 -4.73
N HIS A 216 -14.16 22.20 -4.41
CA HIS A 216 -12.98 22.09 -5.27
C HIS A 216 -12.08 20.96 -4.79
N PHE A 217 -11.68 20.10 -5.71
CA PHE A 217 -10.62 19.10 -5.52
C PHE A 217 -9.65 19.17 -6.71
N GLY A 218 -8.41 19.58 -6.48
CA GLY A 218 -7.39 19.70 -7.53
C GLY A 218 -6.68 21.04 -7.55
N LYS A 219 -6.39 21.57 -8.73
CA LYS A 219 -5.76 22.88 -8.93
C LYS A 219 -6.63 24.01 -8.39
N LEU A 220 -5.98 25.07 -7.92
CA LEU A 220 -6.69 26.32 -7.66
C LEU A 220 -7.35 26.83 -8.94
N PRO A 221 -8.63 27.24 -8.89
CA PRO A 221 -9.28 27.86 -10.04
C PRO A 221 -8.57 29.16 -10.42
N LEU A 222 -8.70 29.57 -11.69
CA LEU A 222 -8.24 30.88 -12.13
C LEU A 222 -8.86 31.97 -11.27
N GLN A 223 -8.02 32.84 -10.72
CA GLN A 223 -8.48 33.90 -9.84
C GLN A 223 -9.30 34.95 -10.59
N ASN A 224 -10.39 35.38 -9.98
CA ASN A 224 -11.18 36.51 -10.46
C ASN A 224 -10.43 37.83 -10.25
N GLN A 225 -10.98 38.91 -10.81
CA GLN A 225 -10.54 40.25 -10.41
C GLN A 225 -10.63 40.41 -8.88
N PRO A 226 -9.58 40.96 -8.25
CA PRO A 226 -9.49 41.08 -6.81
C PRO A 226 -10.53 42.07 -6.29
N ILE A 227 -11.13 41.76 -5.15
CA ILE A 227 -12.01 42.68 -4.42
C ILE A 227 -11.13 43.70 -3.70
N LYS A 228 -11.43 44.99 -3.83
CA LYS A 228 -10.68 46.05 -3.16
C LYS A 228 -11.24 46.32 -1.76
N LEU A 229 -10.40 46.16 -0.74
CA LEU A 229 -10.69 46.57 0.63
C LEU A 229 -9.79 47.74 1.04
N THR A 230 -10.40 48.79 1.57
CA THR A 230 -9.71 50.01 1.96
C THR A 230 -9.82 50.20 3.46
N TYR A 231 -8.67 50.27 4.14
CA TYR A 231 -8.59 50.47 5.59
C TYR A 231 -9.26 51.79 6.01
N GLY A 232 -10.12 51.72 7.03
CA GLY A 232 -10.91 52.86 7.51
C GLY A 232 -12.13 53.19 6.64
N SER A 233 -12.44 52.35 5.65
CA SER A 233 -13.65 52.46 4.81
C SER A 233 -14.40 51.13 4.77
N SER A 234 -13.89 50.14 4.02
CA SER A 234 -14.52 48.82 3.86
C SER A 234 -13.85 47.70 4.65
N ALA A 235 -12.70 47.98 5.26
CA ALA A 235 -12.03 47.10 6.22
C ALA A 235 -11.52 47.90 7.44
N ASN A 236 -11.61 47.31 8.62
CA ASN A 236 -11.11 47.86 9.89
C ASN A 236 -10.36 46.78 10.67
N ASP A 237 -9.76 47.14 11.81
CA ASP A 237 -9.06 46.22 12.72
C ASP A 237 -8.03 45.32 12.04
N ILE A 238 -7.32 45.84 11.02
CA ILE A 238 -6.38 45.05 10.23
C ILE A 238 -5.18 44.66 11.10
N LYS A 239 -5.01 43.34 11.27
CA LYS A 239 -3.84 42.71 11.88
C LYS A 239 -3.01 42.03 10.79
N VAL A 240 -1.75 42.45 10.67
CA VAL A 240 -0.74 41.82 9.81
C VAL A 240 0.24 41.07 10.71
N GLU A 241 0.47 39.78 10.42
CA GLU A 241 1.28 38.90 11.24
C GLU A 241 2.25 38.09 10.38
N LEU A 242 3.54 38.12 10.74
CA LEU A 242 4.55 37.26 10.16
C LEU A 242 4.84 36.12 11.14
N LYS A 243 4.79 34.89 10.66
CA LYS A 243 5.01 33.70 11.48
C LYS A 243 6.22 32.94 11.02
N ALA A 244 6.99 32.45 11.98
CA ALA A 244 7.97 31.42 11.73
C ALA A 244 7.24 30.08 11.65
N VAL A 245 7.41 29.35 10.55
CA VAL A 245 6.76 28.06 10.27
C VAL A 245 7.77 27.09 9.66
N HIS A 246 7.59 25.79 9.86
CA HIS A 246 8.57 24.82 9.39
C HIS A 246 8.38 24.48 7.90
N THR A 247 9.09 25.16 7.00
CA THR A 247 8.90 25.05 5.53
C THR A 247 9.88 24.11 4.81
N LYS A 248 10.66 23.30 5.56
CA LYS A 248 11.70 22.42 5.00
C LYS A 248 11.42 20.93 5.23
N PRO A 249 10.32 20.37 4.70
CA PRO A 249 10.16 18.91 4.67
C PRO A 249 11.24 18.30 3.78
N GLN A 250 11.76 17.13 4.17
CA GLN A 250 12.63 16.32 3.33
C GLN A 250 12.04 14.92 3.27
N PHE A 251 11.47 14.55 2.12
CA PHE A 251 10.83 13.24 1.98
C PHE A 251 11.75 12.25 1.28
N TYR A 252 11.62 10.99 1.71
CA TYR A 252 12.21 9.84 1.02
C TYR A 252 11.19 8.72 0.87
N GLY A 253 11.44 7.85 -0.10
CA GLY A 253 10.67 6.64 -0.33
C GLY A 253 11.60 5.49 -0.73
N TYR A 254 11.01 4.33 -0.98
CA TYR A 254 11.75 3.17 -1.46
C TYR A 254 10.90 2.41 -2.48
N ASN A 255 11.43 2.29 -3.70
CA ASN A 255 10.85 1.47 -4.73
C ASN A 255 11.44 0.06 -4.63
N SER A 256 10.66 -0.87 -4.10
CA SER A 256 11.11 -2.25 -3.92
C SER A 256 11.24 -3.04 -5.22
N ASN A 257 10.55 -2.64 -6.29
CA ASN A 257 10.64 -3.34 -7.57
C ASN A 257 11.98 -3.08 -8.26
N LYS A 258 12.57 -1.90 -8.03
CA LYS A 258 13.87 -1.47 -8.58
C LYS A 258 15.02 -1.52 -7.57
N ASN A 259 14.74 -1.81 -6.30
CA ASN A 259 15.67 -1.65 -5.19
C ASN A 259 16.31 -0.25 -5.14
N GLU A 260 15.48 0.79 -5.17
CA GLU A 260 15.92 2.17 -5.31
C GLU A 260 15.37 3.06 -4.19
N VAL A 261 16.25 3.84 -3.55
CA VAL A 261 15.85 4.86 -2.58
C VAL A 261 15.42 6.12 -3.33
N LEU A 262 14.14 6.47 -3.20
CA LEU A 262 13.55 7.65 -3.81
C LEU A 262 13.79 8.86 -2.91
N LYS A 263 14.20 9.97 -3.51
CA LYS A 263 14.52 11.23 -2.82
C LYS A 263 14.05 12.41 -3.67
N ALA A 264 13.67 13.50 -3.01
CA ALA A 264 13.40 14.77 -3.64
C ALA A 264 14.56 15.77 -3.44
N GLY A 265 14.68 16.71 -4.37
CA GLY A 265 15.53 17.90 -4.22
C GLY A 265 14.90 18.95 -3.31
N SER A 266 15.38 20.19 -3.36
CA SER A 266 14.74 21.32 -2.67
C SER A 266 13.50 21.77 -3.41
N THR A 267 12.39 22.00 -2.70
CA THR A 267 11.09 22.43 -3.27
C THR A 267 10.69 23.83 -2.75
N PRO A 268 11.41 24.89 -3.13
CA PRO A 268 11.13 26.25 -2.64
C PRO A 268 9.80 26.77 -3.19
N ILE A 269 9.08 27.53 -2.36
CA ILE A 269 7.83 28.17 -2.71
C ILE A 269 8.07 29.64 -3.05
N GLN A 270 7.47 30.10 -4.14
CA GLN A 270 7.57 31.49 -4.58
C GLN A 270 6.45 32.31 -3.97
N HIS A 271 6.82 33.44 -3.34
CA HIS A 271 5.88 34.46 -2.87
C HIS A 271 6.02 35.71 -3.75
N VAL A 272 4.89 36.25 -4.20
CA VAL A 272 4.83 37.47 -5.02
C VAL A 272 4.82 38.72 -4.15
N GLY A 273 4.02 38.74 -3.07
CA GLY A 273 3.94 39.89 -2.16
C GLY A 273 5.25 40.10 -1.38
N ASP A 274 5.72 41.36 -1.33
CA ASP A 274 7.03 41.70 -0.76
C ASP A 274 7.19 41.23 0.69
N LEU A 275 6.21 41.52 1.54
CA LEU A 275 6.31 41.17 2.96
C LEU A 275 6.29 39.65 3.19
N ALA A 276 5.47 38.92 2.43
CA ALA A 276 5.43 37.45 2.50
C ALA A 276 6.73 36.82 1.98
N LYS A 277 7.31 37.39 0.92
CA LYS A 277 8.62 36.99 0.40
C LYS A 277 9.73 37.23 1.43
N THR A 278 9.74 38.40 2.07
CA THR A 278 10.68 38.71 3.16
C THR A 278 10.49 37.76 4.35
N ALA A 279 9.25 37.49 4.75
CA ALA A 279 8.93 36.56 5.83
C ALA A 279 9.43 35.14 5.52
N TYR A 280 9.17 34.63 4.32
CA TYR A 280 9.66 33.32 3.86
C TYR A 280 11.20 33.25 3.84
N GLN A 281 11.87 34.33 3.42
CA GLN A 281 13.34 34.41 3.44
C GLN A 281 13.90 34.41 4.87
N HIS A 282 13.31 35.19 5.79
CA HIS A 282 13.73 35.19 7.19
C HIS A 282 13.42 33.86 7.88
N ASN A 283 12.30 33.22 7.55
CA ASN A 283 11.92 31.92 8.07
C ASN A 283 13.00 30.85 7.80
N ASN A 284 13.66 30.90 6.65
CA ASN A 284 14.77 29.99 6.30
C ASN A 284 15.98 30.09 7.25
N ALA A 285 16.15 31.23 7.93
CA ALA A 285 17.21 31.42 8.92
C ALA A 285 16.80 30.97 10.33
N ILE A 286 15.48 30.90 10.62
CA ILE A 286 14.94 30.45 11.91
C ILE A 286 14.96 28.92 11.96
N TYR A 287 14.20 28.26 11.08
CA TYR A 287 14.15 26.80 11.01
C TYR A 287 15.19 26.29 10.01
N LYS A 288 16.35 25.90 10.54
CA LYS A 288 17.49 25.43 9.75
C LYS A 288 17.41 23.94 9.41
N THR A 289 16.96 23.13 10.37
CA THR A 289 16.94 21.66 10.28
C THR A 289 15.86 21.18 9.30
N PRO A 290 16.19 20.37 8.29
CA PRO A 290 15.19 19.69 7.48
C PRO A 290 14.42 18.64 8.28
N SER A 291 13.13 18.50 8.03
CA SER A 291 12.29 17.44 8.62
C SER A 291 12.32 16.20 7.73
N LEU A 292 13.31 15.33 7.97
CA LEU A 292 13.45 14.06 7.25
C LEU A 292 12.36 13.07 7.64
N ARG A 293 11.49 12.71 6.70
CA ARG A 293 10.36 11.79 6.91
C ARG A 293 10.14 10.90 5.70
N VAL A 294 9.46 9.77 5.91
CA VAL A 294 8.96 8.96 4.78
C VAL A 294 7.87 9.77 4.07
N ALA A 295 7.83 9.75 2.74
CA ALA A 295 6.76 10.36 1.97
C ALA A 295 5.38 9.86 2.44
N PRO A 296 4.32 10.68 2.43
CA PRO A 296 2.97 10.30 2.87
C PRO A 296 2.23 9.41 1.86
N ILE A 297 2.91 8.93 0.81
CA ILE A 297 2.36 8.09 -0.25
C ILE A 297 3.26 6.87 -0.49
N LYS A 298 2.74 5.83 -1.16
CA LYS A 298 3.58 4.79 -1.76
C LYS A 298 4.17 5.29 -3.09
N ALA A 299 5.24 6.07 -2.98
CA ALA A 299 5.94 6.62 -4.14
C ALA A 299 6.56 5.52 -5.01
N THR A 300 6.45 5.66 -6.33
CA THR A 300 7.06 4.77 -7.33
C THR A 300 8.28 5.43 -7.99
N THR A 301 8.27 6.76 -8.08
CA THR A 301 9.32 7.56 -8.73
C THR A 301 9.83 8.67 -7.82
N HIS A 302 10.98 9.25 -8.17
CA HIS A 302 11.50 10.45 -7.51
C HIS A 302 10.54 11.64 -7.58
N LEU A 303 9.81 11.78 -8.71
CA LEU A 303 8.83 12.85 -8.92
C LEU A 303 7.67 12.75 -7.92
N ASP A 304 7.19 11.54 -7.63
CA ASP A 304 6.11 11.35 -6.64
C ASP A 304 6.53 11.92 -5.27
N VAL A 305 7.77 11.66 -4.85
CA VAL A 305 8.34 12.21 -3.60
C VAL A 305 8.47 13.73 -3.66
N GLU A 306 8.90 14.27 -4.81
CA GLU A 306 9.02 15.71 -5.03
C GLU A 306 7.68 16.42 -4.97
N TYR A 307 6.62 15.87 -5.57
CA TYR A 307 5.27 16.43 -5.54
C TYR A 307 4.71 16.46 -4.13
N SER A 308 4.80 15.35 -3.38
CA SER A 308 4.39 15.35 -1.96
C SER A 308 5.19 16.36 -1.14
N GLN A 309 6.50 16.46 -1.37
CA GLN A 309 7.34 17.41 -0.62
C GLN A 309 6.99 18.86 -0.95
N LYS A 310 6.73 19.16 -2.22
CA LYS A 310 6.30 20.48 -2.68
C LYS A 310 4.92 20.84 -2.14
N SER A 311 4.01 19.87 -2.03
CA SER A 311 2.70 20.07 -1.42
C SER A 311 2.82 20.51 0.04
N THR A 312 3.53 19.72 0.86
CA THR A 312 3.74 20.03 2.28
C THR A 312 4.57 21.29 2.49
N SER A 313 5.56 21.58 1.64
CA SER A 313 6.28 22.86 1.75
C SER A 313 5.37 24.03 1.36
N GLY A 314 4.51 23.87 0.36
CA GLY A 314 3.50 24.84 -0.10
C GLY A 314 2.47 25.19 0.97
N SER A 315 1.80 24.19 1.51
CA SER A 315 0.72 24.37 2.50
C SER A 315 1.21 24.92 3.84
N GLU A 316 2.48 24.71 4.20
CA GLU A 316 3.12 25.35 5.35
C GLU A 316 3.67 26.75 5.01
N ALA A 317 4.24 26.94 3.81
CA ALA A 317 4.84 28.22 3.41
C ALA A 317 3.82 29.36 3.34
N VAL A 318 2.57 29.07 2.99
CA VAL A 318 1.52 30.11 2.96
C VAL A 318 1.24 30.71 4.33
N ASN A 319 1.57 30.00 5.43
CA ASN A 319 1.34 30.45 6.80
C ASN A 319 2.43 31.41 7.32
N VAL A 320 3.48 31.72 6.53
CA VAL A 320 4.52 32.70 6.94
C VAL A 320 3.97 34.12 7.05
N PHE A 321 2.88 34.41 6.35
CA PHE A 321 2.21 35.71 6.31
C PHE A 321 0.71 35.50 6.47
N ASN A 322 0.13 36.09 7.51
CA ASN A 322 -1.30 36.11 7.74
C ASN A 322 -1.78 37.56 7.87
N LEU A 323 -2.91 37.86 7.25
CA LEU A 323 -3.60 39.13 7.40
C LEU A 323 -5.06 38.86 7.80
N SER A 324 -5.54 39.55 8.81
CA SER A 324 -6.94 39.45 9.24
C SER A 324 -7.52 40.84 9.55
N GLY A 325 -8.83 40.95 9.57
CA GLY A 325 -9.53 42.20 9.91
C GLY A 325 -11.04 42.05 9.92
N SER A 326 -11.74 43.13 10.24
CA SER A 326 -13.19 43.26 10.10
C SER A 326 -13.52 43.92 8.75
N THR A 327 -14.67 43.59 8.17
CA THR A 327 -15.11 44.15 6.89
C THR A 327 -16.60 44.40 6.83
N THR A 328 -16.98 45.37 6.00
CA THR A 328 -18.38 45.69 5.68
C THR A 328 -18.77 45.16 4.29
N VAL A 329 -17.86 44.48 3.58
CA VAL A 329 -18.11 43.84 2.28
C VAL A 329 -18.65 42.42 2.49
N PRO A 330 -19.88 42.11 2.05
CA PRO A 330 -20.55 40.85 2.40
C PRO A 330 -20.33 39.70 1.39
N PHE A 331 -19.33 39.83 0.51
CA PHE A 331 -19.11 38.92 -0.61
C PHE A 331 -17.76 38.19 -0.57
N LEU A 332 -17.00 38.35 0.51
CA LEU A 332 -15.76 37.59 0.70
C LEU A 332 -16.07 36.11 0.92
N HIS A 333 -15.20 35.22 0.46
CA HIS A 333 -15.35 33.78 0.64
C HIS A 333 -13.98 33.07 0.48
N PRO A 334 -13.81 31.85 1.02
CA PRO A 334 -12.55 31.12 0.85
C PRO A 334 -12.17 30.96 -0.63
N GLY A 335 -10.91 31.22 -0.93
CA GLY A 335 -10.33 31.16 -2.28
C GLY A 335 -10.47 32.44 -3.12
N CYS A 336 -11.17 33.48 -2.65
CA CYS A 336 -11.24 34.75 -3.38
C CYS A 336 -10.03 35.65 -3.12
N SER A 337 -9.68 36.47 -4.12
CA SER A 337 -8.54 37.39 -4.06
C SER A 337 -8.97 38.78 -3.65
N VAL A 338 -8.18 39.41 -2.79
CA VAL A 338 -8.49 40.71 -2.21
C VAL A 338 -7.25 41.61 -2.23
N ASP A 339 -7.41 42.81 -2.79
CA ASP A 339 -6.41 43.88 -2.70
C ASP A 339 -6.68 44.73 -1.46
N ILE A 340 -5.71 44.77 -0.55
CA ILE A 340 -5.76 45.60 0.65
C ILE A 340 -5.08 46.93 0.36
N GLU A 341 -5.80 48.02 0.61
CA GLU A 341 -5.25 49.36 0.66
C GLU A 341 -5.17 49.87 2.09
N MET A 342 -4.00 50.37 2.46
CA MET A 342 -3.72 50.94 3.77
C MET A 342 -3.60 52.46 3.65
N ARG A 343 -3.91 53.17 4.74
CA ARG A 343 -3.65 54.62 4.81
C ARG A 343 -2.15 54.89 4.75
N LYS A 344 -1.77 55.89 3.95
CA LYS A 344 -0.41 56.43 3.98
C LYS A 344 -0.20 57.18 5.29
N VAL A 345 1.02 57.12 5.82
CA VAL A 345 1.42 57.86 7.02
C VAL A 345 1.18 59.36 6.78
N ASP A 346 0.58 60.03 7.77
CA ASP A 346 0.31 61.48 7.79
C ASP A 346 -0.58 62.05 6.66
N THR A 347 -1.35 61.21 5.95
CA THR A 347 -2.33 61.69 4.96
C THR A 347 -3.67 60.95 5.06
N ASN A 348 -4.71 61.52 4.43
CA ASN A 348 -6.00 60.85 4.27
C ASN A 348 -6.04 59.92 3.03
N GLU A 349 -4.95 59.81 2.29
CA GLU A 349 -4.86 58.96 1.09
C GLU A 349 -4.57 57.51 1.48
N THR A 350 -5.09 56.57 0.69
CA THR A 350 -4.73 55.17 0.77
C THR A 350 -3.80 54.78 -0.38
N SER A 351 -2.99 53.76 -0.15
CA SER A 351 -2.17 53.13 -1.18
C SER A 351 -2.29 51.62 -1.10
N TYR A 352 -2.09 50.97 -2.25
CA TYR A 352 -1.97 49.52 -2.31
C TYR A 352 -0.93 49.02 -1.31
N PHE A 353 -1.32 48.02 -0.52
CA PHE A 353 -0.44 47.37 0.44
C PHE A 353 -0.06 45.97 -0.05
N THR A 354 -1.04 45.08 -0.22
CA THR A 354 -0.78 43.71 -0.64
C THR A 354 -2.04 43.02 -1.15
N ARG A 355 -1.85 41.94 -1.91
CA ARG A 355 -2.91 41.05 -2.35
C ARG A 355 -2.93 39.79 -1.50
N ILE A 356 -4.09 39.46 -0.96
CA ILE A 356 -4.31 38.26 -0.17
C ILE A 356 -5.32 37.34 -0.83
N MET A 357 -5.23 36.05 -0.52
CA MET A 357 -6.28 35.08 -0.77
C MET A 357 -7.00 34.81 0.55
N ILE A 358 -8.33 34.93 0.54
CA ILE A 358 -9.16 34.70 1.72
C ILE A 358 -9.16 33.20 2.04
N THR A 359 -8.87 32.87 3.30
CA THR A 359 -8.90 31.50 3.83
C THR A 359 -10.05 31.32 4.81
N GLU A 360 -10.43 32.37 5.51
CA GLU A 360 -11.54 32.33 6.47
C GLU A 360 -12.38 33.61 6.38
N THR A 361 -13.68 33.46 6.58
CA THR A 361 -14.60 34.59 6.66
C THR A 361 -15.74 34.28 7.62
N THR A 362 -16.22 35.29 8.33
CA THR A 362 -17.48 35.22 9.08
C THR A 362 -18.41 36.31 8.58
N HIS A 363 -19.68 35.95 8.39
CA HIS A 363 -20.75 36.84 7.99
C HIS A 363 -21.85 36.80 9.04
N GLU A 364 -22.22 37.95 9.58
CA GLU A 364 -23.37 38.10 10.48
C GLU A 364 -24.33 39.16 9.94
N ILE A 365 -25.61 38.79 9.81
CA ILE A 365 -26.67 39.62 9.25
C ILE A 365 -27.87 39.63 10.20
N ASP A 366 -28.35 40.81 10.57
CA ASP A 366 -29.54 41.01 11.41
C ASP A 366 -30.86 41.15 10.62
N THR A 367 -31.99 41.23 11.33
CA THR A 367 -33.34 41.42 10.76
C THR A 367 -33.49 42.58 9.76
N ILE A 368 -32.73 43.67 9.94
CA ILE A 368 -32.88 44.91 9.16
C ILE A 368 -31.86 45.00 8.03
N GLY A 369 -30.88 44.11 8.03
CA GLY A 369 -29.84 43.97 7.01
C GLY A 369 -28.50 44.57 7.41
N HIS A 370 -28.26 44.88 8.69
CA HIS A 370 -26.91 45.25 9.10
C HIS A 370 -25.99 44.05 8.95
N TYR A 371 -24.86 44.28 8.29
CA TYR A 371 -23.83 43.29 8.07
C TYR A 371 -22.59 43.62 8.87
N THR A 372 -22.05 42.62 9.54
CA THR A 372 -20.72 42.64 10.12
C THR A 372 -19.98 41.40 9.66
N GLY A 373 -18.77 41.58 9.13
CA GLY A 373 -17.92 40.46 8.74
C GLY A 373 -16.52 40.55 9.33
N SER A 374 -15.87 39.41 9.36
CA SER A 374 -14.42 39.30 9.60
C SER A 374 -13.81 38.40 8.54
N PHE A 375 -12.53 38.59 8.28
CA PHE A 375 -11.79 37.81 7.31
C PHE A 375 -10.38 37.51 7.79
N ALA A 376 -9.84 36.40 7.32
CA ALA A 376 -8.42 36.10 7.38
C ALA A 376 -7.95 35.60 6.01
N GLY A 377 -6.70 35.88 5.68
CA GLY A 377 -6.11 35.46 4.42
C GLY A 377 -4.60 35.32 4.49
N ILE A 378 -4.09 34.63 3.49
CA ILE A 378 -2.67 34.40 3.22
C ILE A 378 -2.23 35.26 2.03
N ALA A 379 -0.93 35.34 1.78
CA ALA A 379 -0.45 35.95 0.55
C ALA A 379 -1.01 35.22 -0.68
N SER A 380 -1.50 35.96 -1.67
CA SER A 380 -1.95 35.36 -2.93
C SER A 380 -0.78 34.82 -3.76
N ASP A 381 -1.11 34.11 -4.83
CA ASP A 381 -0.21 33.76 -5.94
C ASP A 381 0.94 32.82 -5.56
N THR A 382 0.80 32.10 -4.45
CA THR A 382 1.69 30.98 -4.07
C THR A 382 1.32 29.68 -4.78
N GLY A 383 0.07 29.53 -5.20
CA GLY A 383 -0.48 28.30 -5.77
C GLY A 383 -1.00 27.29 -4.74
N PHE A 384 -0.96 27.63 -3.44
CA PHE A 384 -1.34 26.73 -2.35
C PHE A 384 -2.32 27.40 -1.38
N LEU A 385 -3.14 26.58 -0.72
CA LEU A 385 -3.92 26.91 0.46
C LEU A 385 -3.29 26.25 1.69
N PRO A 386 -3.64 26.71 2.91
CA PRO A 386 -3.33 25.97 4.12
C PRO A 386 -3.96 24.56 4.04
N LYS A 387 -3.25 23.55 4.54
CA LYS A 387 -3.69 22.15 4.44
C LYS A 387 -5.04 21.94 5.16
N PRO A 388 -5.95 21.12 4.61
CA PRO A 388 -7.16 20.73 5.32
C PRO A 388 -6.85 19.97 6.62
N GLU A 389 -7.78 19.96 7.56
CA GLU A 389 -7.66 19.13 8.76
C GLU A 389 -7.91 17.65 8.43
N PHE A 390 -6.96 16.78 8.80
CA PHE A 390 -7.10 15.34 8.68
C PHE A 390 -6.24 14.61 9.71
N THR A 391 -6.56 13.34 9.92
CA THR A 391 -5.80 12.38 10.72
C THR A 391 -5.21 11.31 9.81
N VAL A 392 -3.99 10.85 10.11
CA VAL A 392 -3.34 9.81 9.31
C VAL A 392 -3.81 8.44 9.81
N PRO A 393 -4.42 7.58 8.96
CA PRO A 393 -4.86 6.26 9.37
C PRO A 393 -3.66 5.36 9.68
N THR A 394 -3.83 4.47 10.67
CA THR A 394 -2.82 3.48 11.06
C THR A 394 -3.33 2.08 10.76
N ALA A 395 -2.74 1.42 9.76
CA ALA A 395 -3.12 0.08 9.36
C ALA A 395 -2.56 -0.98 10.31
N GLN A 396 -3.42 -1.90 10.74
CA GLN A 396 -3.06 -3.05 11.56
C GLN A 396 -2.93 -4.32 10.71
N PRO A 397 -2.16 -5.34 11.16
CA PRO A 397 -2.08 -6.61 10.47
C PRO A 397 -3.44 -7.27 10.27
N GLN A 398 -3.68 -7.83 9.09
CA GLN A 398 -4.95 -8.41 8.67
C GLN A 398 -4.74 -9.71 7.89
N ILE A 399 -5.74 -10.59 7.92
CA ILE A 399 -5.76 -11.78 7.08
C ILE A 399 -6.18 -11.37 5.66
N ALA A 400 -5.60 -12.03 4.66
CA ALA A 400 -6.01 -11.93 3.26
C ALA A 400 -5.91 -13.30 2.58
N THR A 401 -6.64 -13.47 1.49
CA THR A 401 -6.57 -14.66 0.63
C THR A 401 -5.69 -14.39 -0.57
N VAL A 402 -4.81 -15.32 -0.92
CA VAL A 402 -3.96 -15.22 -2.12
C VAL A 402 -4.82 -15.46 -3.36
N ILE A 403 -4.83 -14.49 -4.28
CA ILE A 403 -5.61 -14.54 -5.53
C ILE A 403 -4.72 -14.87 -6.73
N SER A 404 -3.46 -14.44 -6.71
CA SER A 404 -2.47 -14.81 -7.73
C SER A 404 -1.07 -14.86 -7.13
N ASN A 405 -0.31 -15.87 -7.51
CA ASN A 405 1.12 -16.00 -7.22
C ASN A 405 1.98 -15.97 -8.50
N THR A 406 1.37 -15.67 -9.66
CA THR A 406 2.07 -15.53 -10.94
C THR A 406 2.53 -14.08 -11.11
N ASP A 407 3.63 -13.73 -10.44
CA ASP A 407 4.22 -12.40 -10.48
C ASP A 407 4.74 -12.04 -11.90
N PRO A 408 4.21 -10.99 -12.57
CA PRO A 408 4.66 -10.59 -13.90
C PRO A 408 6.14 -10.19 -13.96
N ASP A 409 6.70 -9.71 -12.86
CA ASP A 409 8.11 -9.28 -12.79
C ASP A 409 9.03 -10.40 -12.27
N GLY A 410 8.48 -11.57 -11.91
CA GLY A 410 9.25 -12.71 -11.41
C GLY A 410 9.96 -12.46 -10.06
N GLN A 411 9.43 -11.55 -9.22
CA GLN A 411 10.07 -11.13 -7.96
C GLN A 411 9.55 -11.90 -6.72
N GLY A 412 8.74 -12.94 -6.92
CA GLY A 412 8.16 -13.72 -5.82
C GLY A 412 7.10 -12.95 -5.01
N ARG A 413 6.46 -11.94 -5.63
CA ARG A 413 5.32 -11.23 -5.03
C ARG A 413 4.04 -12.01 -5.22
N VAL A 414 3.05 -11.72 -4.38
CA VAL A 414 1.70 -12.28 -4.51
C VAL A 414 0.67 -11.16 -4.58
N GLN A 415 -0.44 -11.41 -5.25
CA GLN A 415 -1.62 -10.59 -5.20
C GLN A 415 -2.61 -11.21 -4.21
N VAL A 416 -3.13 -10.40 -3.28
CA VAL A 416 -4.06 -10.86 -2.25
C VAL A 416 -5.36 -10.07 -2.28
N ARG A 417 -6.38 -10.61 -1.65
CA ARG A 417 -7.66 -9.95 -1.42
C ARG A 417 -7.96 -9.98 0.08
N PHE A 418 -8.10 -8.81 0.69
CA PHE A 418 -8.56 -8.70 2.07
C PHE A 418 -10.05 -9.07 2.18
N ASP A 419 -10.50 -9.48 3.37
CA ASP A 419 -11.90 -9.92 3.57
C ASP A 419 -12.94 -8.83 3.31
N TRP A 420 -12.56 -7.55 3.45
CA TRP A 420 -13.41 -6.40 3.14
C TRP A 420 -13.41 -6.01 1.66
N GLN A 421 -12.52 -6.59 0.84
CA GLN A 421 -12.52 -6.37 -0.62
C GLN A 421 -13.44 -7.40 -1.29
N THR A 422 -14.45 -6.92 -2.04
CA THR A 422 -15.37 -7.82 -2.74
C THR A 422 -14.83 -8.26 -4.10
N ASN A 423 -14.63 -7.30 -5.01
CA ASN A 423 -14.13 -7.57 -6.37
C ASN A 423 -12.71 -7.01 -6.62
N ASP A 424 -12.22 -6.20 -5.69
CA ASP A 424 -10.88 -5.61 -5.77
C ASP A 424 -9.83 -6.52 -5.15
N THR A 425 -8.58 -6.22 -5.46
CA THR A 425 -7.41 -6.91 -4.91
C THR A 425 -6.32 -5.90 -4.61
N THR A 426 -5.29 -6.31 -3.89
CA THR A 426 -4.05 -5.53 -3.88
C THR A 426 -3.41 -5.52 -5.27
N HIS A 427 -2.37 -4.71 -5.44
CA HIS A 427 -1.35 -5.01 -6.45
C HIS A 427 -0.51 -6.23 -6.00
N PHE A 428 0.39 -6.73 -6.85
CA PHE A 428 1.45 -7.63 -6.38
C PHE A 428 2.25 -6.98 -5.24
N ILE A 429 2.28 -7.66 -4.09
CA ILE A 429 2.90 -7.23 -2.84
C ILE A 429 3.99 -8.22 -2.42
N ARG A 430 5.01 -7.71 -1.72
CA ARG A 430 6.16 -8.51 -1.30
C ARG A 430 5.77 -9.56 -0.26
N MET A 431 6.49 -10.68 -0.30
CA MET A 431 6.51 -11.69 0.75
C MET A 431 7.69 -11.44 1.69
N MET A 432 7.47 -11.54 2.99
CA MET A 432 8.53 -11.71 3.99
C MET A 432 8.99 -13.17 3.95
N SER A 433 10.31 -13.38 3.92
CA SER A 433 10.92 -14.72 4.01
C SER A 433 11.77 -14.80 5.28
N PRO A 434 11.91 -16.00 5.90
CA PRO A 434 12.80 -16.20 7.05
C PRO A 434 14.27 -15.81 6.80
N ASP A 435 14.77 -16.03 5.58
CA ASP A 435 16.06 -15.53 5.11
C ASP A 435 15.92 -15.13 3.64
N ALA A 436 16.38 -13.92 3.33
CA ALA A 436 16.41 -13.40 1.97
C ALA A 436 17.67 -12.54 1.73
N GLY A 437 18.34 -12.75 0.60
CA GLY A 437 19.47 -11.93 0.19
C GLY A 437 20.21 -12.47 -1.03
N GLY A 438 21.16 -11.69 -1.56
CA GLY A 438 22.08 -12.13 -2.60
C GLY A 438 23.54 -12.05 -2.14
N THR A 439 24.45 -12.53 -2.97
CA THR A 439 25.91 -12.33 -2.90
C THR A 439 26.46 -12.07 -4.29
N ASP A 440 27.76 -11.82 -4.40
CA ASP A 440 28.44 -11.69 -5.69
C ASP A 440 28.34 -12.97 -6.55
N GLN A 441 28.14 -14.14 -5.92
CA GLN A 441 28.00 -15.43 -6.60
C GLN A 441 26.53 -15.81 -6.84
N ILE A 442 25.63 -15.41 -5.94
CA ILE A 442 24.20 -15.70 -6.02
C ILE A 442 23.45 -14.38 -6.17
N THR A 443 23.16 -14.01 -7.42
CA THR A 443 22.54 -12.72 -7.76
C THR A 443 21.03 -12.68 -7.49
N GLN A 444 20.40 -13.85 -7.28
CA GLN A 444 19.01 -14.02 -6.84
C GLN A 444 18.96 -14.56 -5.41
N ASN A 445 17.78 -14.81 -4.86
CA ASN A 445 17.63 -15.15 -3.44
C ASN A 445 18.47 -16.39 -3.03
N ARG A 446 19.44 -16.19 -2.15
CA ARG A 446 20.02 -17.21 -1.27
C ARG A 446 19.15 -17.25 0.00
N GLY A 447 18.51 -18.37 0.29
CA GLY A 447 17.64 -18.48 1.45
C GLY A 447 16.35 -19.22 1.10
N TYR A 448 15.28 -18.90 1.82
CA TYR A 448 14.03 -19.64 1.72
C TYR A 448 13.12 -19.03 0.65
N VAL A 449 12.62 -19.87 -0.26
CA VAL A 449 11.64 -19.48 -1.28
C VAL A 449 10.49 -20.48 -1.24
N ALA A 450 9.41 -20.10 -0.56
CA ALA A 450 8.13 -20.80 -0.63
C ALA A 450 7.02 -19.75 -0.77
N ILE A 451 6.50 -19.62 -1.98
CA ILE A 451 5.42 -18.68 -2.29
C ILE A 451 4.09 -19.38 -2.02
N PRO A 452 3.17 -18.77 -1.25
CA PRO A 452 1.83 -19.31 -1.03
C PRO A 452 1.08 -19.62 -2.32
N GLU A 453 0.19 -20.60 -2.26
CA GLU A 453 -0.65 -21.01 -3.37
C GLU A 453 -1.91 -20.14 -3.46
N VAL A 454 -2.51 -20.09 -4.66
CA VAL A 454 -3.81 -19.43 -4.84
C VAL A 454 -4.86 -20.12 -3.97
N GLY A 455 -5.57 -19.33 -3.16
CA GLY A 455 -6.54 -19.80 -2.17
C GLY A 455 -6.00 -19.88 -0.74
N ASP A 456 -4.68 -19.81 -0.54
CA ASP A 456 -4.10 -19.83 0.81
C ASP A 456 -4.44 -18.55 1.58
N GLN A 457 -4.66 -18.70 2.89
CA GLN A 457 -4.75 -17.57 3.81
C GLN A 457 -3.37 -17.13 4.25
N VAL A 458 -3.14 -15.82 4.21
CA VAL A 458 -1.89 -15.20 4.62
C VAL A 458 -2.15 -14.06 5.59
N MET A 459 -1.20 -13.81 6.48
CA MET A 459 -1.20 -12.62 7.32
C MET A 459 -0.46 -11.50 6.61
N VAL A 460 -1.11 -10.35 6.43
CA VAL A 460 -0.58 -9.16 5.76
C VAL A 460 -0.32 -8.08 6.79
N ASN A 461 0.83 -7.41 6.68
CA ASN A 461 1.19 -6.26 7.50
C ASN A 461 1.57 -5.08 6.59
N PHE A 462 1.77 -3.90 7.15
CA PHE A 462 1.87 -2.65 6.42
C PHE A 462 3.17 -1.94 6.77
N VAL A 463 4.01 -1.64 5.77
CA VAL A 463 5.28 -0.95 6.02
C VAL A 463 5.00 0.45 6.56
N HIS A 464 5.58 0.78 7.71
CA HIS A 464 5.30 2.01 8.47
C HIS A 464 3.82 2.17 8.89
N ASN A 465 3.08 1.07 9.04
CA ASN A 465 1.64 1.05 9.32
C ASN A 465 0.80 1.86 8.31
N HIS A 466 1.30 2.03 7.08
CA HIS A 466 0.61 2.81 6.05
C HIS A 466 -0.28 1.90 5.20
N PRO A 467 -1.59 2.17 5.06
CA PRO A 467 -2.54 1.25 4.41
C PRO A 467 -2.19 0.94 2.95
N ASP A 468 -1.57 1.88 2.23
CA ASP A 468 -1.13 1.68 0.84
C ASP A 468 0.12 0.79 0.70
N ARG A 469 0.75 0.34 1.80
CA ARG A 469 2.02 -0.41 1.79
C ARG A 469 1.92 -1.83 2.35
N PRO A 470 0.98 -2.67 1.88
CA PRO A 470 0.88 -4.05 2.35
C PRO A 470 2.06 -4.91 1.90
N PHE A 471 2.41 -5.87 2.75
CA PHE A 471 3.32 -6.99 2.46
C PHE A 471 2.87 -8.21 3.27
N VAL A 472 3.09 -9.41 2.75
CA VAL A 472 2.73 -10.66 3.43
C VAL A 472 3.81 -11.03 4.45
N MET A 473 3.41 -11.34 5.68
CA MET A 473 4.29 -11.86 6.73
C MET A 473 4.51 -13.37 6.62
N GLY A 474 3.49 -14.13 6.22
CA GLY A 474 3.55 -15.59 6.09
C GLY A 474 2.16 -16.21 5.92
N GLY A 475 2.14 -17.53 5.68
CA GLY A 475 0.91 -18.31 5.63
C GLY A 475 0.25 -18.45 7.00
N MET A 476 -1.07 -18.52 7.03
CA MET A 476 -1.88 -18.69 8.23
C MET A 476 -2.71 -19.97 8.11
N PHE A 477 -2.58 -20.87 9.09
CA PHE A 477 -3.43 -22.05 9.13
C PHE A 477 -4.88 -21.69 9.49
N HIS A 478 -5.82 -22.40 8.89
CA HIS A 478 -7.21 -22.44 9.30
C HIS A 478 -7.66 -23.89 9.50
N GLY A 479 -8.86 -24.10 10.03
CA GLY A 479 -9.37 -25.43 10.40
C GLY A 479 -9.46 -26.46 9.26
N GLY A 480 -9.25 -26.06 8.00
CA GLY A 480 -9.24 -26.96 6.86
C GLY A 480 -7.84 -27.43 6.42
N VAL A 481 -6.77 -26.74 6.85
CA VAL A 481 -5.38 -27.00 6.39
C VAL A 481 -4.37 -27.17 7.52
N GLY A 482 -4.73 -26.80 8.76
CA GLY A 482 -3.84 -26.91 9.91
C GLY A 482 -3.41 -28.35 10.18
N LEU A 483 -2.10 -28.55 10.36
CA LEU A 483 -1.48 -29.84 10.69
C LEU A 483 -0.36 -29.62 11.74
N GLY A 484 -0.33 -30.43 12.79
CA GLY A 484 0.65 -30.36 13.89
C GLY A 484 0.01 -30.17 15.26
N GLY A 485 0.83 -30.05 16.31
CA GLY A 485 0.34 -29.76 17.67
C GLY A 485 -0.37 -30.92 18.37
N GLY A 486 -0.11 -32.17 17.96
CA GLY A 486 -0.63 -33.37 18.62
C GLY A 486 -0.08 -33.56 20.04
N ILE A 487 -0.49 -34.65 20.71
CA ILE A 487 0.00 -35.01 22.05
C ILE A 487 1.54 -35.06 22.04
N ASN A 488 2.17 -34.38 23.01
CA ASN A 488 3.62 -34.17 23.13
C ASN A 488 4.30 -33.37 22.00
N ASN A 489 3.59 -33.02 20.92
CA ASN A 489 4.10 -32.27 19.77
C ASN A 489 5.46 -32.79 19.24
N HIS A 490 5.62 -34.12 19.22
CA HIS A 490 6.86 -34.81 18.85
C HIS A 490 7.12 -34.85 17.33
N MET A 491 6.12 -34.51 16.51
CA MET A 491 6.25 -34.52 15.04
C MET A 491 6.43 -33.10 14.49
N ARG A 492 7.45 -32.92 13.65
CA ARG A 492 7.70 -31.71 12.87
C ARG A 492 7.85 -32.09 11.40
N SER A 493 7.39 -31.22 10.50
CA SER A 493 7.42 -31.54 9.08
C SER A 493 7.61 -30.32 8.18
N ILE A 494 8.28 -30.55 7.06
CA ILE A 494 8.23 -29.69 5.87
C ILE A 494 7.52 -30.48 4.78
N GLN A 495 6.47 -29.92 4.19
CA GLN A 495 5.69 -30.56 3.13
C GLN A 495 5.45 -29.61 1.97
N THR A 496 5.69 -30.05 0.75
CA THR A 496 5.41 -29.28 -0.48
C THR A 496 4.06 -29.67 -1.09
N LYS A 497 3.57 -28.85 -2.03
CA LYS A 497 2.32 -29.08 -2.77
C LYS A 497 2.19 -30.47 -3.41
N SER A 498 3.28 -31.02 -3.95
CA SER A 498 3.26 -32.33 -4.59
C SER A 498 3.27 -33.49 -3.59
N GLY A 499 3.51 -33.23 -2.31
CA GLY A 499 3.60 -34.24 -1.26
C GLY A 499 5.02 -34.71 -0.94
N ILE A 500 6.06 -33.98 -1.36
CA ILE A 500 7.43 -34.21 -0.86
C ILE A 500 7.46 -33.82 0.62
N LYS A 501 8.03 -34.68 1.46
CA LYS A 501 8.02 -34.52 2.92
C LYS A 501 9.42 -34.70 3.50
N VAL A 502 9.74 -33.87 4.48
CA VAL A 502 10.78 -34.13 5.47
C VAL A 502 10.07 -34.22 6.81
N LEU A 503 10.07 -35.41 7.42
CA LEU A 503 9.44 -35.70 8.71
C LEU A 503 10.52 -35.88 9.77
N MET A 504 10.34 -35.23 10.91
CA MET A 504 11.22 -35.33 12.08
C MET A 504 10.37 -35.76 13.27
N ASN A 505 10.78 -36.84 13.94
CA ASN A 505 10.11 -37.39 15.12
C ASN A 505 11.06 -37.32 16.33
N ASP A 506 10.74 -36.43 17.28
CA ASP A 506 11.55 -36.19 18.47
C ASP A 506 11.46 -37.36 19.48
N ASP A 507 10.36 -38.12 19.53
CA ASP A 507 10.18 -39.27 20.44
C ASP A 507 11.04 -40.47 19.99
N GLU A 508 11.19 -40.65 18.68
CA GLU A 508 12.04 -41.69 18.09
C GLU A 508 13.47 -41.21 17.81
N GLY A 509 13.71 -39.90 17.83
CA GLY A 509 14.97 -39.30 17.36
C GLY A 509 15.21 -39.52 15.85
N SER A 510 14.15 -39.67 15.06
CA SER A 510 14.21 -40.16 13.67
C SER A 510 13.91 -39.06 12.64
N VAL A 511 14.45 -39.23 11.42
CA VAL A 511 14.22 -38.33 10.27
C VAL A 511 13.91 -39.16 9.03
N ASN A 512 12.86 -38.77 8.30
CA ASN A 512 12.44 -39.42 7.06
C ASN A 512 12.22 -38.41 5.92
N ILE A 513 12.93 -38.57 4.82
CA ILE A 513 12.72 -37.80 3.57
C ILE A 513 11.97 -38.69 2.59
N ILE A 514 10.79 -38.23 2.14
CA ILE A 514 9.85 -39.00 1.33
C ILE A 514 9.44 -38.19 0.11
N ASP A 515 9.45 -38.83 -1.06
CA ASP A 515 8.77 -38.30 -2.25
C ASP A 515 7.43 -39.01 -2.53
N PRO A 516 6.56 -38.43 -3.37
CA PRO A 516 5.25 -39.03 -3.68
C PRO A 516 5.30 -40.37 -4.40
N SER A 517 6.46 -40.76 -4.95
CA SER A 517 6.64 -42.03 -5.68
C SER A 517 7.03 -43.20 -4.77
N GLY A 518 7.32 -42.92 -3.48
CA GLY A 518 7.66 -43.92 -2.48
C GLY A 518 9.17 -44.10 -2.25
N ASN A 519 10.01 -43.20 -2.78
CA ASN A 519 11.43 -43.17 -2.40
C ASN A 519 11.56 -42.67 -0.96
N THR A 520 12.43 -43.31 -0.17
CA THR A 520 12.66 -42.93 1.22
C THR A 520 14.14 -42.89 1.60
N TYR A 521 14.54 -41.87 2.35
CA TYR A 521 15.79 -41.82 3.09
C TYR A 521 15.47 -41.68 4.58
N PHE A 522 15.71 -42.76 5.34
CA PHE A 522 15.28 -42.86 6.73
C PHE A 522 16.45 -43.12 7.68
N MET A 523 16.56 -42.28 8.70
CA MET A 523 17.50 -42.39 9.81
C MET A 523 16.69 -42.62 11.09
N ASP A 524 16.92 -43.75 11.78
CA ASP A 524 15.98 -44.27 12.80
C ASP A 524 16.22 -43.78 14.24
N GLY A 525 17.23 -42.93 14.46
CA GLY A 525 17.63 -42.45 15.79
C GLY A 525 18.36 -43.48 16.67
N LYS A 526 18.45 -44.74 16.25
CA LYS A 526 19.12 -45.86 16.96
C LYS A 526 20.44 -46.25 16.31
N GLY A 527 20.86 -45.51 15.30
CA GLY A 527 22.12 -45.68 14.57
C GLY A 527 22.00 -46.38 13.23
N ASN A 528 20.78 -46.71 12.78
CA ASN A 528 20.56 -47.32 11.46
C ASN A 528 20.12 -46.28 10.43
N ILE A 529 20.51 -46.53 9.18
CA ILE A 529 20.10 -45.75 8.01
C ILE A 529 19.55 -46.73 6.97
N SER A 530 18.43 -46.37 6.35
CA SER A 530 17.83 -47.15 5.26
C SER A 530 17.46 -46.24 4.09
N MET A 531 17.77 -46.69 2.87
CA MET A 531 17.39 -46.03 1.62
C MET A 531 16.56 -47.02 0.80
N ASN A 532 15.39 -46.61 0.33
CA ASN A 532 14.53 -47.45 -0.50
C ASN A 532 14.13 -46.71 -1.77
N ALA A 533 14.24 -47.40 -2.91
CA ALA A 533 13.82 -46.91 -4.21
C ALA A 533 12.98 -48.00 -4.92
N PRO A 534 11.72 -47.74 -5.30
CA PRO A 534 10.87 -48.74 -5.95
C PRO A 534 11.34 -49.18 -7.36
N LYS A 535 12.32 -48.49 -7.95
CA LYS A 535 12.88 -48.80 -9.27
C LYS A 535 14.39 -48.94 -9.19
N ASN A 536 15.14 -47.98 -9.71
CA ASN A 536 16.59 -48.04 -9.81
C ASN A 536 17.24 -47.25 -8.66
N PHE A 537 18.36 -47.76 -8.15
CA PHE A 537 19.24 -47.08 -7.21
C PHE A 537 20.65 -47.03 -7.82
N THR A 538 21.27 -45.86 -7.89
CA THR A 538 22.54 -45.66 -8.61
C THR A 538 23.50 -44.80 -7.79
N LEU A 539 24.76 -45.22 -7.68
CA LEU A 539 25.84 -44.50 -6.99
C LEU A 539 26.99 -44.27 -7.98
N ASN A 540 27.33 -43.00 -8.24
CA ASN A 540 28.42 -42.61 -9.14
C ASN A 540 29.36 -41.64 -8.42
N ALA A 541 30.68 -41.83 -8.56
CA ALA A 541 31.70 -40.89 -8.07
C ALA A 541 32.71 -40.58 -9.19
N GLY A 542 33.22 -39.34 -9.22
CA GLY A 542 34.24 -38.93 -10.18
C GLY A 542 35.64 -39.46 -9.86
N GLU A 543 35.86 -39.87 -8.61
CA GLU A 543 37.10 -40.48 -8.14
C GLU A 543 36.78 -41.84 -7.48
N ASN A 544 36.73 -41.91 -6.15
CA ASN A 544 36.64 -43.19 -5.44
C ASN A 544 35.29 -43.40 -4.74
N ILE A 545 34.82 -44.65 -4.69
CA ILE A 545 33.75 -45.12 -3.79
C ILE A 545 34.36 -46.16 -2.85
N ASN A 546 34.26 -45.94 -1.53
CA ASN A 546 34.76 -46.87 -0.51
C ASN A 546 33.57 -47.40 0.31
N ILE A 547 33.48 -48.73 0.46
CA ILE A 547 32.43 -49.39 1.25
C ILE A 547 33.12 -50.31 2.26
N THR A 548 32.90 -50.05 3.55
CA THR A 548 33.47 -50.82 4.66
C THR A 548 32.41 -51.06 5.73
N ALA A 549 32.44 -52.25 6.34
CA ALA A 549 31.57 -52.60 7.47
C ALA A 549 32.38 -53.28 8.58
N GLY A 550 32.05 -52.99 9.84
CA GLY A 550 32.75 -53.60 10.98
C GLY A 550 32.43 -55.08 11.22
N LYS A 551 31.45 -55.64 10.50
CA LYS A 551 31.06 -57.05 10.61
C LYS A 551 30.88 -57.68 9.23
N GLU A 552 29.87 -57.26 8.48
CA GLU A 552 29.44 -57.94 7.26
C GLU A 552 29.02 -56.94 6.18
N ILE A 553 29.34 -57.25 4.92
CA ILE A 553 28.76 -56.64 3.74
C ILE A 553 28.03 -57.75 2.98
N SER A 554 26.74 -57.57 2.73
CA SER A 554 25.92 -58.50 1.95
C SER A 554 25.43 -57.81 0.67
N ILE A 555 25.68 -58.44 -0.49
CA ILE A 555 25.27 -57.94 -1.80
C ILE A 555 24.47 -59.05 -2.48
N GLY A 556 23.22 -58.78 -2.81
CA GLY A 556 22.32 -59.71 -3.48
C GLY A 556 21.56 -59.05 -4.61
N ALA A 557 21.30 -59.80 -5.68
CA ALA A 557 20.45 -59.38 -6.79
C ALA A 557 19.54 -60.53 -7.22
N GLY A 558 18.30 -60.22 -7.62
CA GLY A 558 17.35 -61.23 -8.09
C GLY A 558 17.68 -61.81 -9.47
N ALA A 559 18.51 -61.14 -10.27
CA ALA A 559 18.89 -61.56 -11.62
C ALA A 559 20.40 -61.73 -11.76
N SER A 560 21.17 -60.65 -11.66
CA SER A 560 22.62 -60.70 -11.91
C SER A 560 23.40 -59.65 -11.10
N ILE A 561 24.64 -59.98 -10.76
CA ILE A 561 25.66 -59.06 -10.22
C ILE A 561 26.81 -59.00 -11.24
N THR A 562 27.27 -57.81 -11.57
CA THR A 562 28.41 -57.59 -12.49
C THR A 562 29.46 -56.72 -11.82
N SER A 563 30.71 -57.19 -11.79
CA SER A 563 31.87 -56.46 -11.27
C SER A 563 32.92 -56.36 -12.38
N SER A 564 33.29 -55.15 -12.75
CA SER A 564 34.25 -54.87 -13.83
C SER A 564 35.11 -53.66 -13.48
N ALA A 565 36.42 -53.76 -13.71
CA ALA A 565 37.36 -52.65 -13.62
C ALA A 565 38.33 -52.70 -14.81
N ASN A 566 38.81 -51.54 -15.25
CA ASN A 566 39.76 -51.47 -16.37
C ASN A 566 41.15 -51.97 -15.99
N ASP A 567 41.57 -51.69 -14.75
CA ASP A 567 42.90 -52.06 -14.26
C ASP A 567 42.81 -53.36 -13.45
N ASN A 568 42.44 -53.29 -12.17
CA ASN A 568 42.52 -54.42 -11.25
C ASN A 568 41.22 -54.62 -10.47
N ILE A 569 40.84 -55.88 -10.27
CA ILE A 569 39.89 -56.33 -9.24
C ILE A 569 40.69 -57.19 -8.26
N ILE A 570 40.72 -56.80 -6.98
CA ILE A 570 41.44 -57.52 -5.93
C ILE A 570 40.42 -58.09 -4.95
N SER A 571 40.45 -59.42 -4.75
CA SER A 571 39.65 -60.11 -3.74
C SER A 571 40.59 -60.79 -2.74
N THR A 572 40.44 -60.48 -1.45
CA THR A 572 41.28 -61.03 -0.39
C THR A 572 40.41 -61.36 0.82
N ALA A 573 40.57 -62.57 1.36
CA ALA A 573 39.91 -63.01 2.59
C ALA A 573 40.95 -63.50 3.60
N GLY A 574 40.70 -63.27 4.89
CA GLY A 574 41.58 -63.76 5.96
C GLY A 574 41.45 -65.25 6.25
N THR A 575 40.34 -65.88 5.84
CA THR A 575 40.10 -67.32 5.99
C THR A 575 39.82 -67.96 4.63
N ASP A 576 38.61 -67.75 4.09
CA ASP A 576 38.11 -68.51 2.94
C ASP A 576 37.55 -67.58 1.86
N ILE A 577 37.82 -67.90 0.60
CA ILE A 577 37.06 -67.41 -0.56
C ILE A 577 36.30 -68.62 -1.11
N VAL A 578 34.96 -68.58 -1.03
CA VAL A 578 34.10 -69.65 -1.53
C VAL A 578 33.39 -69.18 -2.79
N GLN A 579 33.58 -69.88 -3.90
CA GLN A 579 32.86 -69.66 -5.16
C GLN A 579 32.04 -70.90 -5.48
N THR A 580 30.74 -70.71 -5.76
CA THR A 580 29.83 -71.80 -6.08
C THR A 580 28.87 -71.35 -7.16
N ALA A 581 28.74 -72.13 -8.23
CA ALA A 581 27.76 -71.92 -9.29
C ALA A 581 27.03 -73.24 -9.58
N ALA A 582 25.71 -73.16 -9.75
CA ALA A 582 24.93 -74.32 -10.22
C ALA A 582 25.15 -74.61 -11.71
N GLY A 583 25.53 -73.59 -12.48
CA GLY A 583 25.98 -73.71 -13.86
C GLY A 583 27.51 -73.76 -13.94
N ASP A 584 28.10 -72.92 -14.77
CA ASP A 584 29.53 -72.94 -15.05
C ASP A 584 30.30 -71.85 -14.29
N ILE A 585 31.53 -72.17 -13.88
CA ILE A 585 32.57 -71.18 -13.56
C ILE A 585 33.53 -71.13 -14.76
N ARG A 586 33.74 -69.93 -15.32
CA ARG A 586 34.65 -69.70 -16.47
C ARG A 586 35.70 -68.66 -16.07
N GLU A 587 36.96 -68.99 -16.29
CA GLU A 587 38.10 -68.12 -16.01
C GLU A 587 38.99 -68.06 -17.26
N SER A 588 39.41 -66.87 -17.67
CA SER A 588 40.25 -66.64 -18.85
C SER A 588 41.21 -65.50 -18.55
N SER A 589 42.50 -65.73 -18.75
CA SER A 589 43.55 -64.73 -18.55
C SER A 589 44.76 -65.05 -19.44
N ASP A 590 45.62 -64.05 -19.67
CA ASP A 590 46.89 -64.24 -20.39
C ASP A 590 47.88 -65.09 -19.58
N THR A 591 47.85 -64.96 -18.25
CA THR A 591 48.65 -65.75 -17.31
C THR A 591 47.82 -66.09 -16.10
N ARG A 592 47.91 -67.35 -15.65
CA ARG A 592 47.27 -67.85 -14.43
C ARG A 592 48.34 -68.51 -13.56
N THR A 593 48.40 -68.10 -12.30
CA THR A 593 49.31 -68.65 -11.30
C THR A 593 48.50 -69.16 -10.12
N GLU A 594 48.64 -70.44 -9.79
CA GLU A 594 48.04 -71.04 -8.61
C GLU A 594 49.16 -71.48 -7.66
N MET A 595 49.14 -70.98 -6.44
CA MET A 595 50.09 -71.34 -5.38
C MET A 595 49.29 -71.85 -4.19
N VAL A 596 49.51 -73.11 -3.82
CA VAL A 596 48.78 -73.78 -2.73
C VAL A 596 49.79 -74.42 -1.79
N GLU A 597 49.78 -74.00 -0.52
CA GLU A 597 50.79 -74.44 0.46
C GLU A 597 50.54 -75.83 1.04
N LYS A 598 49.27 -76.27 1.06
CA LYS A 598 48.86 -77.52 1.73
C LYS A 598 48.31 -78.55 0.76
N GLU A 599 47.04 -78.39 0.37
CA GLU A 599 46.34 -79.39 -0.42
C GLU A 599 45.65 -78.72 -1.62
N PHE A 600 45.97 -79.20 -2.82
CA PHE A 600 45.25 -78.88 -4.03
C PHE A 600 44.39 -80.08 -4.43
N PHE A 601 43.07 -79.94 -4.36
CA PHE A 601 42.11 -80.99 -4.68
C PHE A 601 41.24 -80.59 -5.86
N ARG A 602 41.18 -81.44 -6.89
CA ARG A 602 40.29 -81.28 -8.06
C ARG A 602 39.47 -82.55 -8.23
N GLN A 603 38.15 -82.39 -8.29
CA GLN A 603 37.22 -83.48 -8.58
C GLN A 603 36.27 -83.07 -9.69
N SER A 604 36.18 -83.89 -10.73
CA SER A 604 35.22 -83.73 -11.83
C SER A 604 34.93 -85.08 -12.49
N GLU A 605 33.84 -85.17 -13.25
CA GLU A 605 33.55 -86.34 -14.08
C GLU A 605 34.52 -86.44 -15.28
N THR A 606 34.94 -85.29 -15.81
CA THR A 606 35.96 -85.17 -16.86
C THR A 606 36.89 -84.01 -16.53
N SER A 607 38.21 -84.25 -16.56
CA SER A 607 39.24 -83.22 -16.37
C SER A 607 40.22 -83.30 -17.52
N ASN A 608 40.27 -82.25 -18.34
CA ASN A 608 41.19 -82.15 -19.48
C ASN A 608 42.18 -81.01 -19.23
N GLU A 609 43.46 -81.26 -19.50
CA GLU A 609 44.51 -80.26 -19.49
C GLU A 609 45.21 -80.27 -20.85
N ILE A 610 45.29 -79.11 -21.49
CA ILE A 610 45.85 -78.97 -22.84
C ILE A 610 46.81 -77.78 -22.80
N ALA A 611 48.10 -78.04 -23.01
CA ALA A 611 49.14 -77.01 -23.05
C ALA A 611 50.23 -77.37 -24.07
N GLY A 612 51.00 -76.38 -24.52
CA GLY A 612 52.17 -76.62 -25.40
C GLY A 612 53.29 -77.39 -24.70
N GLU A 613 53.41 -77.23 -23.38
CA GLU A 613 54.31 -77.99 -22.51
C GLU A 613 53.62 -78.18 -21.15
N ILE A 614 53.70 -79.38 -20.58
CA ILE A 614 53.25 -79.70 -19.23
C ILE A 614 54.43 -80.30 -18.47
N SER A 615 54.76 -79.74 -17.31
CA SER A 615 55.80 -80.27 -16.40
C SER A 615 55.17 -80.59 -15.05
N MET A 616 55.34 -81.84 -14.61
CA MET A 616 54.89 -82.31 -13.30
C MET A 616 56.04 -83.03 -12.62
N PHE A 617 56.32 -82.65 -11.38
CA PHE A 617 57.35 -83.30 -10.55
C PHE A 617 56.90 -83.29 -9.09
N SER A 618 57.31 -84.31 -8.35
CA SER A 618 57.14 -84.38 -6.90
C SER A 618 58.52 -84.27 -6.26
N GLU A 619 58.69 -83.34 -5.33
CA GLU A 619 60.02 -83.02 -4.76
C GLU A 619 60.49 -84.00 -3.70
N LEU A 620 59.57 -84.50 -2.86
CA LEU A 620 59.89 -85.29 -1.68
C LEU A 620 59.36 -86.73 -1.75
N GLU A 621 58.15 -86.88 -2.29
CA GLU A 621 57.38 -88.13 -2.22
C GLU A 621 57.05 -88.69 -3.62
N ASN A 622 56.37 -89.82 -3.67
CA ASN A 622 55.99 -90.47 -4.93
C ASN A 622 54.87 -89.72 -5.67
N MET A 623 55.00 -89.58 -6.99
CA MET A 623 53.88 -89.21 -7.86
C MET A 623 53.03 -90.46 -8.15
N THR A 624 51.76 -90.44 -7.77
CA THR A 624 50.85 -91.59 -7.91
C THR A 624 49.78 -91.32 -8.97
N MET A 625 49.77 -92.11 -10.05
CA MET A 625 48.73 -92.09 -11.08
C MET A 625 47.96 -93.41 -11.06
N GLN A 626 46.65 -93.35 -10.83
CA GLN A 626 45.77 -94.53 -10.75
C GLN A 626 44.55 -94.33 -11.66
N SER A 627 44.17 -95.38 -12.39
CA SER A 627 42.99 -95.41 -13.25
C SER A 627 42.20 -96.70 -13.00
N GLY A 628 40.87 -96.59 -12.95
CA GLY A 628 39.99 -97.77 -12.88
C GLY A 628 39.97 -98.60 -14.18
N LYS A 629 40.59 -98.10 -15.25
CA LYS A 629 40.74 -98.80 -16.53
C LYS A 629 42.19 -98.73 -17.03
N ILE A 630 42.50 -97.80 -17.93
CA ILE A 630 43.79 -97.68 -18.62
C ILE A 630 44.36 -96.28 -18.32
N VAL A 631 45.69 -96.20 -18.18
CA VAL A 631 46.48 -94.95 -18.26
C VAL A 631 47.30 -95.05 -19.55
N GLU A 632 47.18 -94.08 -20.46
CA GLU A 632 47.91 -94.06 -21.73
C GLU A 632 48.91 -92.91 -21.78
N PHE A 633 50.19 -93.23 -22.05
CA PHE A 633 51.24 -92.24 -22.30
C PHE A 633 51.65 -92.31 -23.77
N ASN A 634 51.00 -91.50 -24.60
CA ASN A 634 51.23 -91.48 -26.05
C ASN A 634 52.09 -90.25 -26.42
N SER A 635 53.23 -90.47 -27.10
CA SER A 635 54.13 -89.41 -27.59
C SER A 635 54.34 -89.55 -29.10
N ALA A 636 54.36 -88.43 -29.83
CA ALA A 636 54.52 -88.42 -31.29
C ALA A 636 55.96 -88.70 -31.75
N GLU A 637 56.97 -88.50 -30.87
CA GLU A 637 58.38 -88.70 -31.20
C GLU A 637 59.06 -89.76 -30.32
N LYS A 638 59.11 -89.54 -28.99
CA LYS A 638 59.78 -90.42 -28.01
C LYS A 638 59.11 -90.32 -26.64
N SER A 639 58.84 -91.46 -26.01
CA SER A 639 58.49 -91.55 -24.59
C SER A 639 59.62 -92.28 -23.83
N LYS A 640 60.08 -91.73 -22.71
CA LYS A 640 61.09 -92.36 -21.84
C LYS A 640 60.44 -92.61 -20.48
N LEU A 641 59.86 -93.79 -20.32
CA LEU A 641 59.37 -94.30 -19.04
C LEU A 641 60.44 -95.27 -18.51
N PHE A 642 60.96 -95.03 -17.31
CA PHE A 642 61.94 -95.88 -16.64
C PHE A 642 61.37 -96.47 -15.36
#